data_AF-A0A1X7TUQ7-F1
#
_entry.id   AF-A0A1X7TUQ7-F1
#
_cell.length_a   1.000
_cell.length_b   1.000
_cell.length_c   1.000
_cell.angle_alpha   90.00
_cell.angle_beta   90.00
_cell.angle_gamma   90.00
#
_symmetry.space_group_name_H-M   'P 1'
#
loop_
_entity.id
_entity.type
_entity.pdbx_description
1 polymer ?
#
loop_
_entity_poly.entity_id
_entity_poly.type
_entity_poly.pdbx_seq_one_letter_code
_entity_poly.pdbx_strand_id
1 'polypeptide(L)'
;DVELNPGPMIDDQPSCLLFAKCLKPLVDWKPFALCLPGITQSDVSIIDKKKRNAHLMKMVLHKRWLQVNPTASWRDVINALKQCKENELARTIEDKVTDRPTAGRSTNDDMEASTSNVRPGPITGNPKDILRTHSVKLTDAITTSLYRVTDALYAEGLIPLDTKDNIQTVTGISDYRKSSQLVSVIQRQLESSLNPEQYLIDICHVLINQQHRTLTDIATSILHQLGQSIPDNVTSISLIPDDVQGYADNMRQLYKHQPIVATDWPPRIGKDFFGRLALVEKQDYSTQAETAWHMLRGQVDKIVELTENKEISVEDVLQPTDSSLSLRVVIDGPPGIGKTTLCRKLLNMWSNGTLVHQQYDLVLYCPLRNSKIATATTLADLFVRQLKRYKNVPEWFEERDGEGLLIIFDGWDELSEQLRQSSLAASIIFKNELDQCSVIVTSRSYASSSLLKMDTLSRHVQVIGFSEKEISTVIIQTLQKDTKLAQKIIQYLHSKSNPDSENDDESDEISDDEVESDDEVEAYTNLANTRMTFSSHQLQSLSEAVKEDYLGLMTTFTEYDEENYQFLHLSIQEFLAAWWIAKHEKKTEEVFKDHFDDDHFRMCLRFVAGLTHLEHESYQQYFNEQQLDLQCKKNLLFGFKTCHLSYFYQNPEVKWKSYNNDMSFDHISSDDFDNVPILLLQLLYESQNTTLCQVLAQSINNHSLCLYKVPLLLLDWLCLSYCINNSNTTWNHLDLWLVSNQELSVLTAGLANNSLQTQCKRLNALLKGSTNLLINNLSQSSFLSNIQECYCNLHTGQYDPCLVLLEFLNLPQLKVLHLIMMEPTITLCSTDYTDKCIELEEFIEMNLTLQEMKIEYSQLNETTSNMVISVIRGVTRNKAITSLTLDVPSTPPLLPDGVIEQLLKDNNTLQALSLNIPDINLLPSSLNIVEVSTPLAALEIGRWRSRKLMTSLLPHIKGLHCLILPDPYPPHLLFLSHPSLHTLTLPLDTAESAIELFTILQTNTTLKALSVEIKEERVYTSSMGTSLQDMLTQNRTLKYLEISDEIPSSFLPFLTTGLRHNTSLQQLSVSIPLNEEVRAFINVISQKNNVKEIEINFIPDQSYSNCSEKEEEQIMTPLFYEKVLPAVTNMLQSHTTIRLLRIVCIYINTESSQPNWIELVQHLYEAIFIHPSLEYIDINTESTLLVDTLEDQKKTLIDRHRKEQPHKPLPIVNIIHH
;
A
#
# COMPACT_ATOMS: atom_id res chain seq x y z
N ASP A 1 37.20 2.77 -34.09
CA ASP A 1 37.59 1.45 -34.63
C ASP A 1 37.80 0.43 -33.51
N VAL A 2 36.72 -0.15 -32.98
CA VAL A 2 36.47 -1.59 -33.12
C VAL A 2 34.97 -1.71 -33.37
N GLU A 3 34.62 -2.33 -34.49
CA GLU A 3 33.25 -2.54 -34.94
C GLU A 3 32.94 -4.05 -34.85
N LEU A 4 31.67 -4.44 -34.95
CA LEU A 4 31.20 -5.81 -35.21
C LEU A 4 31.42 -6.84 -34.09
N ASN A 5 30.42 -6.99 -33.23
CA ASN A 5 30.02 -8.33 -32.77
C ASN A 5 28.96 -8.82 -33.79
N PRO A 6 29.25 -9.79 -34.66
CA PRO A 6 28.28 -10.25 -35.66
C PRO A 6 27.08 -10.91 -34.96
N GLY A 7 25.91 -10.83 -35.59
CA GLY A 7 24.74 -11.59 -35.14
C GLY A 7 24.98 -13.11 -35.19
N PRO A 8 24.08 -13.91 -34.57
CA PRO A 8 24.24 -15.37 -34.55
C PRO A 8 24.38 -15.92 -35.97
N MET A 9 25.44 -16.69 -36.21
CA MET A 9 25.73 -17.30 -37.50
C MET A 9 25.02 -18.65 -37.65
N ILE A 10 24.86 -19.12 -38.90
CA ILE A 10 24.11 -20.35 -39.21
C ILE A 10 24.69 -21.64 -38.60
N ASP A 11 25.98 -21.63 -38.27
CA ASP A 11 26.68 -22.72 -37.59
C ASP A 11 26.68 -22.58 -36.06
N ASP A 12 26.19 -21.46 -35.51
CA ASP A 12 26.17 -21.22 -34.06
C ASP A 12 25.05 -22.02 -33.38
N GLN A 13 25.31 -22.40 -32.13
CA GLN A 13 24.32 -23.03 -31.27
C GLN A 13 23.24 -22.01 -30.84
N PRO A 14 21.95 -22.27 -31.10
CA PRO A 14 20.88 -21.34 -30.74
C PRO A 14 20.75 -21.19 -29.22
N SER A 15 20.65 -19.96 -28.70
CA SER A 15 20.31 -19.74 -27.29
C SER A 15 18.82 -20.04 -27.04
N CYS A 16 18.47 -20.46 -25.82
CA CYS A 16 17.12 -20.92 -25.47
C CYS A 16 16.03 -19.87 -25.76
N LEU A 17 16.34 -18.60 -25.45
CA LEU A 17 15.44 -17.45 -25.67
C LEU A 17 15.29 -17.12 -27.17
N LEU A 18 16.38 -17.09 -27.93
CA LEU A 18 16.32 -16.85 -29.37
C LEU A 18 15.60 -17.99 -30.11
N PHE A 19 15.85 -19.25 -29.72
CA PHE A 19 15.15 -20.42 -30.26
C PHE A 19 13.63 -20.32 -30.06
N ALA A 20 13.17 -20.04 -28.83
CA ALA A 20 11.75 -19.92 -28.52
C ALA A 20 11.10 -18.70 -29.20
N LYS A 21 11.81 -17.56 -29.29
CA LYS A 21 11.36 -16.32 -29.96
C LYS A 21 11.23 -16.51 -31.47
N CYS A 22 12.25 -17.07 -32.13
CA CYS A 22 12.22 -17.33 -33.57
C CYS A 22 11.15 -18.35 -33.95
N LEU A 23 10.94 -19.39 -33.14
CA LEU A 23 9.89 -20.38 -33.36
C LEU A 23 8.50 -19.95 -32.84
N LYS A 24 8.31 -18.72 -32.35
CA LYS A 24 7.01 -18.25 -31.85
C LYS A 24 5.85 -18.48 -32.85
N PRO A 25 5.99 -18.25 -34.17
CA PRO A 25 4.91 -18.47 -35.15
C PRO A 25 4.49 -19.94 -35.34
N LEU A 26 5.36 -20.90 -34.99
CA LEU A 26 5.11 -22.32 -35.21
C LEU A 26 4.03 -22.84 -34.23
N VAL A 27 2.81 -23.08 -34.70
CA VAL A 27 1.68 -23.49 -33.85
C VAL A 27 1.76 -24.99 -33.50
N ASP A 28 1.92 -25.87 -34.49
CA ASP A 28 2.18 -27.30 -34.24
C ASP A 28 3.68 -27.59 -34.23
N TRP A 29 4.25 -27.67 -33.03
CA TRP A 29 5.67 -27.87 -32.81
C TRP A 29 6.09 -29.35 -32.87
N LYS A 30 5.14 -30.31 -32.86
CA LYS A 30 5.47 -31.75 -32.73
C LYS A 30 6.15 -32.34 -33.97
N PRO A 31 5.70 -32.05 -35.21
CA PRO A 31 6.39 -32.54 -36.42
C PRO A 31 7.81 -31.97 -36.52
N PHE A 32 7.97 -30.66 -36.23
CA PHE A 32 9.27 -30.00 -36.18
C PHE A 32 10.21 -30.64 -35.15
N ALA A 33 9.73 -30.93 -33.94
CA ALA A 33 10.55 -31.56 -32.90
C ALA A 33 11.07 -32.94 -33.29
N LEU A 34 10.29 -33.73 -34.03
CA LEU A 34 10.71 -35.04 -34.55
C LEU A 34 11.70 -34.94 -35.72
N CYS A 35 11.75 -33.79 -36.40
CA CYS A 35 12.76 -33.50 -37.42
C CYS A 35 14.08 -32.94 -36.82
N LEU A 36 14.14 -32.63 -35.52
CA LEU A 36 15.38 -32.22 -34.85
C LEU A 36 16.29 -33.44 -34.58
N PRO A 37 17.60 -33.38 -34.91
CA PRO A 37 18.51 -34.49 -34.66
C PRO A 37 18.54 -34.92 -33.19
N GLY A 38 18.33 -36.21 -32.93
CA GLY A 38 18.42 -36.83 -31.61
C GLY A 38 17.14 -36.83 -30.77
N ILE A 39 16.08 -36.11 -31.15
CA ILE A 39 14.79 -36.12 -30.42
C ILE A 39 13.96 -37.36 -30.78
N THR A 40 13.38 -38.02 -29.78
CA THR A 40 12.51 -39.19 -29.98
C THR A 40 11.03 -38.89 -29.72
N GLN A 41 10.14 -39.75 -30.21
CA GLN A 41 8.70 -39.72 -29.91
C GLN A 41 8.41 -39.77 -28.40
N SER A 42 9.29 -40.40 -27.60
CA SER A 42 9.18 -40.44 -26.14
C SER A 42 9.38 -39.06 -25.53
N ASP A 43 10.42 -38.33 -25.96
CA ASP A 43 10.73 -36.98 -25.48
C ASP A 43 9.59 -36.01 -25.79
N VAL A 44 9.07 -36.04 -27.01
CA VAL A 44 7.91 -35.22 -27.42
C VAL A 44 6.69 -35.52 -26.54
N SER A 45 6.42 -36.81 -26.25
CA SER A 45 5.30 -37.23 -25.40
C SER A 45 5.44 -36.80 -23.93
N ILE A 46 6.68 -36.75 -23.41
CA ILE A 46 6.98 -36.27 -22.05
C ILE A 46 6.78 -34.75 -21.94
N ILE A 47 7.17 -34.00 -22.97
CA ILE A 47 7.00 -32.54 -23.02
C ILE A 47 5.52 -32.17 -23.14
N ASP A 48 4.77 -32.89 -23.97
CA ASP A 48 3.33 -32.66 -24.23
C ASP A 48 2.45 -32.91 -22.99
N LYS A 49 2.73 -33.98 -22.22
CA LYS A 49 1.97 -34.34 -21.01
C LYS A 49 1.96 -33.27 -19.91
N LYS A 50 2.87 -32.29 -19.93
CA LYS A 50 3.01 -31.27 -18.88
C LYS A 50 2.05 -30.07 -18.99
N LYS A 51 1.13 -30.04 -19.96
CA LYS A 51 0.09 -28.99 -20.15
C LYS A 51 0.61 -27.53 -20.01
N ARG A 52 1.77 -27.21 -20.60
CA ARG A 52 2.37 -25.87 -20.56
C ARG A 52 1.98 -25.00 -21.76
N ASN A 53 2.09 -23.67 -21.62
CA ASN A 53 2.00 -22.73 -22.75
C ASN A 53 3.07 -23.06 -23.82
N ALA A 54 2.71 -22.92 -25.10
CA ALA A 54 3.55 -23.26 -26.25
C ALA A 54 4.95 -22.60 -26.26
N HIS A 55 5.12 -21.39 -25.69
CA HIS A 55 6.45 -20.77 -25.56
C HIS A 55 7.35 -21.56 -24.59
N LEU A 56 6.82 -21.94 -23.43
CA LEU A 56 7.52 -22.75 -22.44
C LEU A 56 7.82 -24.16 -22.97
N MET A 57 6.93 -24.75 -23.77
CA MET A 57 7.20 -26.03 -24.45
C MET A 57 8.43 -25.95 -25.36
N LYS A 58 8.60 -24.86 -26.14
CA LYS A 58 9.75 -24.65 -27.03
C LYS A 58 11.06 -24.48 -26.26
N MET A 59 11.05 -23.82 -25.10
CA MET A 59 12.22 -23.71 -24.21
C MET A 59 12.61 -25.06 -23.58
N VAL A 60 11.62 -25.89 -23.20
CA VAL A 60 11.89 -27.25 -22.68
C VAL A 60 12.41 -28.17 -23.79
N LEU A 61 11.84 -28.08 -25.00
CA LEU A 61 12.34 -28.78 -26.18
C LEU A 61 13.81 -28.41 -26.47
N HIS A 62 14.15 -27.12 -26.44
CA HIS A 62 15.53 -26.65 -26.62
C HIS A 62 16.50 -27.27 -25.59
N LYS A 63 16.18 -27.18 -24.30
CA LYS A 63 17.01 -27.79 -23.24
C LYS A 63 17.16 -29.30 -23.42
N ARG A 64 16.09 -30.00 -23.83
CA ARG A 64 16.13 -31.44 -24.08
C ARG A 64 16.92 -31.79 -25.36
N TRP A 65 16.85 -30.95 -26.38
CA TRP A 65 17.56 -31.12 -27.64
C TRP A 65 19.07 -30.96 -27.48
N LEU A 66 19.53 -29.93 -26.76
CA LEU A 66 20.96 -29.76 -26.48
C LEU A 66 21.56 -30.91 -25.64
N GLN A 67 20.76 -31.60 -24.80
CA GLN A 67 21.21 -32.79 -24.08
C GLN A 67 21.47 -34.00 -25.01
N VAL A 68 20.73 -34.13 -26.11
CA VAL A 68 20.85 -35.28 -27.05
C VAL A 68 21.66 -34.95 -28.30
N ASN A 69 21.81 -33.68 -28.65
CA ASN A 69 22.67 -33.17 -29.71
C ASN A 69 23.49 -31.96 -29.19
N PRO A 70 24.62 -32.18 -28.49
CA PRO A 70 25.43 -31.09 -27.95
C PRO A 70 26.07 -30.18 -29.01
N THR A 71 26.15 -30.65 -30.26
CA THR A 71 26.67 -29.90 -31.43
C THR A 71 25.55 -29.25 -32.26
N ALA A 72 24.34 -29.12 -31.72
CA ALA A 72 23.20 -28.49 -32.38
C ALA A 72 23.47 -27.05 -32.81
N SER A 73 23.03 -26.71 -34.04
CA SER A 73 23.24 -25.44 -34.72
C SER A 73 21.94 -24.85 -35.27
N TRP A 74 21.94 -23.57 -35.67
CA TRP A 74 20.81 -22.98 -36.42
C TRP A 74 20.52 -23.70 -37.75
N ARG A 75 21.54 -24.25 -38.41
CA ARG A 75 21.37 -25.07 -39.63
C ARG A 75 20.46 -26.28 -39.39
N ASP A 76 20.56 -26.93 -38.22
CA ASP A 76 19.68 -28.05 -37.87
C ASP A 76 18.23 -27.61 -37.69
N VAL A 77 18.01 -26.42 -37.10
CA VAL A 77 16.67 -25.81 -36.93
C VAL A 77 16.05 -25.49 -38.29
N ILE A 78 16.81 -24.84 -39.19
CA ILE A 78 16.36 -24.49 -40.54
C ILE A 78 16.05 -25.76 -41.35
N ASN A 79 16.88 -26.80 -41.24
CA ASN A 79 16.66 -28.08 -41.90
C ASN A 79 15.40 -28.80 -41.36
N ALA A 80 15.19 -28.80 -40.04
CA ALA A 80 14.00 -29.40 -39.43
C ALA A 80 12.71 -28.67 -39.86
N LEU A 81 12.73 -27.33 -39.93
CA LEU A 81 11.61 -26.54 -40.46
C LEU A 81 11.33 -26.83 -41.94
N LYS A 82 12.37 -26.92 -42.78
CA LYS A 82 12.24 -27.30 -44.20
C LYS A 82 11.66 -28.73 -44.34
N GLN A 83 12.06 -29.68 -43.49
CA GLN A 83 11.50 -31.03 -43.48
C GLN A 83 10.02 -31.08 -43.06
N CYS A 84 9.61 -30.29 -42.06
CA CYS A 84 8.19 -30.19 -41.66
C CYS A 84 7.36 -29.21 -42.53
N LYS A 85 7.91 -28.75 -43.67
CA LYS A 85 7.28 -27.86 -44.68
C LYS A 85 7.06 -26.41 -44.26
N GLU A 86 7.66 -25.97 -43.15
CA GLU A 86 7.59 -24.60 -42.61
C GLU A 86 8.59 -23.67 -43.32
N ASN A 87 8.50 -23.63 -44.66
CA ASN A 87 9.52 -23.02 -45.53
C ASN A 87 9.64 -21.49 -45.38
N GLU A 88 8.55 -20.80 -45.06
CA GLU A 88 8.53 -19.34 -44.89
C GLU A 88 9.20 -18.93 -43.57
N LEU A 89 8.89 -19.65 -42.48
CA LEU A 89 9.55 -19.50 -41.19
C LEU A 89 11.04 -19.87 -41.26
N ALA A 90 11.37 -20.95 -41.99
CA ALA A 90 12.76 -21.33 -42.25
C ALA A 90 13.54 -20.21 -42.94
N ARG A 91 12.98 -19.61 -44.00
CA ARG A 91 13.61 -18.49 -44.73
C ARG A 91 13.80 -17.26 -43.81
N THR A 92 12.77 -16.89 -43.05
CA THR A 92 12.83 -15.75 -42.11
C THR A 92 13.90 -15.92 -41.01
N ILE A 93 14.23 -17.16 -40.64
CA ILE A 93 15.31 -17.46 -39.70
C ILE A 93 16.66 -17.49 -40.42
N GLU A 94 16.73 -18.07 -41.62
CA GLU A 94 17.93 -18.13 -42.47
C GLU A 94 18.46 -16.72 -42.82
N ASP A 95 17.56 -15.81 -43.22
CA ASP A 95 17.88 -14.40 -43.52
C ASP A 95 18.44 -13.65 -42.30
N LYS A 96 17.97 -13.96 -41.08
CA LYS A 96 18.43 -13.32 -39.82
C LYS A 96 19.79 -13.81 -39.33
N VAL A 97 20.30 -14.87 -39.93
CA VAL A 97 21.39 -15.71 -39.39
C VAL A 97 22.54 -15.88 -40.42
N THR A 98 22.42 -15.26 -41.60
CA THR A 98 23.43 -15.34 -42.68
C THR A 98 24.00 -13.99 -43.13
N ASP A 99 23.54 -12.86 -42.58
CA ASP A 99 23.94 -11.53 -43.04
C ASP A 99 25.38 -11.15 -42.63
N ARG A 100 26.17 -10.60 -43.57
CA ARG A 100 27.60 -10.30 -43.38
C ARG A 100 28.00 -9.05 -44.18
N PRO A 101 28.66 -8.05 -43.58
CA PRO A 101 29.08 -6.85 -44.30
C PRO A 101 30.35 -7.11 -45.12
N THR A 102 30.39 -6.62 -46.37
CA THR A 102 31.59 -6.63 -47.22
C THR A 102 31.77 -5.31 -47.95
N ALA A 103 32.98 -4.74 -47.83
CA ALA A 103 33.34 -3.46 -48.44
C ALA A 103 34.31 -3.63 -49.64
N GLY A 104 33.97 -3.02 -50.78
CA GLY A 104 34.92 -2.30 -51.64
C GLY A 104 35.70 -3.02 -52.76
N ARG A 105 35.30 -2.73 -54.03
CA ARG A 105 36.10 -2.72 -55.29
C ARG A 105 36.62 -4.08 -55.84
N SER A 106 36.83 -4.28 -57.15
CA SER A 106 36.91 -3.36 -58.31
C SER A 106 36.53 -4.01 -59.68
N THR A 107 36.12 -3.15 -60.64
CA THR A 107 36.35 -3.20 -62.12
C THR A 107 35.88 -4.39 -62.99
N ASN A 108 35.06 -4.05 -64.00
CA ASN A 108 35.14 -4.38 -65.45
C ASN A 108 35.28 -5.88 -65.88
N ASP A 109 34.49 -6.45 -66.80
CA ASP A 109 34.21 -6.04 -68.20
C ASP A 109 32.92 -6.70 -68.78
N ASP A 110 32.48 -6.19 -69.95
CA ASP A 110 31.57 -6.74 -71.00
C ASP A 110 30.12 -7.21 -70.67
N MET A 111 29.04 -6.64 -71.27
CA MET A 111 28.53 -6.78 -72.66
C MET A 111 28.11 -8.23 -73.03
N GLU A 112 26.93 -8.56 -73.58
CA GLU A 112 25.62 -7.93 -73.89
C GLU A 112 24.53 -9.01 -73.54
N ALA A 113 23.21 -8.80 -73.46
CA ALA A 113 22.31 -8.12 -74.39
C ALA A 113 20.86 -8.04 -73.85
N SER A 114 20.00 -7.32 -74.60
CA SER A 114 18.53 -7.46 -74.65
C SER A 114 17.67 -6.77 -73.58
N THR A 115 17.31 -5.50 -73.86
CA THR A 115 15.92 -4.95 -73.82
C THR A 115 15.01 -5.33 -72.63
N SER A 116 14.55 -4.40 -71.79
CA SER A 116 13.59 -3.35 -72.21
C SER A 116 13.20 -2.45 -71.01
N ASN A 117 12.81 -1.19 -71.30
CA ASN A 117 12.42 -0.21 -70.28
C ASN A 117 10.96 -0.39 -69.83
N VAL A 118 10.72 -0.44 -68.52
CA VAL A 118 9.45 0.02 -67.90
C VAL A 118 9.80 0.77 -66.61
N ARG A 119 9.45 2.07 -66.53
CA ARG A 119 9.43 2.81 -65.27
C ARG A 119 8.29 2.28 -64.39
N PRO A 120 8.43 2.17 -63.06
CA PRO A 120 7.25 2.15 -62.19
C PRO A 120 6.49 3.46 -62.40
N GLY A 121 5.26 3.37 -62.91
CA GLY A 121 4.35 4.51 -62.97
C GLY A 121 3.84 4.89 -61.57
N PRO A 122 3.02 5.95 -61.46
CA PRO A 122 2.38 6.28 -60.19
C PRO A 122 1.50 5.12 -59.74
N ILE A 123 1.62 4.74 -58.47
CA ILE A 123 0.69 3.79 -57.85
C ILE A 123 -0.61 4.56 -57.61
N THR A 124 -1.55 4.48 -58.55
CA THR A 124 -2.95 4.87 -58.31
C THR A 124 -3.56 3.86 -57.35
N GLY A 125 -3.27 4.05 -56.06
CA GLY A 125 -3.84 3.26 -54.98
C GLY A 125 -5.34 3.51 -54.91
N ASN A 126 -6.13 2.45 -54.84
CA ASN A 126 -7.56 2.54 -54.64
C ASN A 126 -7.85 3.32 -53.33
N PRO A 127 -8.61 4.43 -53.36
CA PRO A 127 -8.89 5.24 -52.17
C PRO A 127 -9.41 4.43 -50.97
N LYS A 128 -10.16 3.36 -51.24
CA LYS A 128 -10.65 2.41 -50.23
C LYS A 128 -9.51 1.68 -49.49
N ASP A 129 -8.48 1.22 -50.21
CA ASP A 129 -7.36 0.50 -49.63
C ASP A 129 -6.40 1.44 -48.90
N ILE A 130 -6.28 2.69 -49.36
CA ILE A 130 -5.55 3.78 -48.68
C ILE A 130 -6.22 4.09 -47.34
N LEU A 131 -7.52 4.45 -47.32
CA LEU A 131 -8.23 4.73 -46.07
C LEU A 131 -8.20 3.54 -45.10
N ARG A 132 -8.38 2.31 -45.61
CA ARG A 132 -8.29 1.09 -44.80
C ARG A 132 -6.94 0.94 -44.09
N THR A 133 -5.84 1.28 -44.76
CA THR A 133 -4.47 1.18 -44.22
C THR A 133 -4.23 2.16 -43.07
N HIS A 134 -4.88 3.33 -43.09
CA HIS A 134 -4.77 4.35 -42.04
C HIS A 134 -5.88 4.29 -40.98
N SER A 135 -6.92 3.47 -41.17
CA SER A 135 -8.15 3.45 -40.36
C SER A 135 -7.96 3.34 -38.83
N VAL A 136 -7.01 2.52 -38.36
CA VAL A 136 -6.71 2.37 -36.92
C VAL A 136 -6.13 3.68 -36.36
N LYS A 137 -5.02 4.16 -36.95
CA LYS A 137 -4.37 5.42 -36.54
C LYS A 137 -5.33 6.62 -36.61
N LEU A 138 -6.19 6.64 -37.61
CA LEU A 138 -7.23 7.67 -37.76
C LEU A 138 -8.30 7.55 -36.67
N THR A 139 -8.68 6.34 -36.25
CA THR A 139 -9.59 6.13 -35.12
C THR A 139 -8.98 6.63 -33.81
N ASP A 140 -7.71 6.30 -33.55
CA ASP A 140 -6.97 6.75 -32.37
C ASP A 140 -6.92 8.30 -32.32
N ALA A 141 -6.51 8.93 -33.42
CA ALA A 141 -6.36 10.39 -33.50
C ALA A 141 -7.70 11.17 -33.56
N ILE A 142 -8.80 10.54 -33.99
CA ILE A 142 -10.14 11.14 -33.88
C ILE A 142 -10.66 11.06 -32.44
N THR A 143 -10.25 10.07 -31.65
CA THR A 143 -10.77 9.88 -30.28
C THR A 143 -10.52 11.09 -29.37
N THR A 144 -9.39 11.77 -29.54
CA THR A 144 -9.03 13.00 -28.80
C THR A 144 -9.81 14.25 -29.24
N SER A 145 -10.50 14.21 -30.38
CA SER A 145 -11.12 15.38 -31.04
C SER A 145 -12.53 15.11 -31.59
N LEU A 146 -13.14 13.99 -31.17
CA LEU A 146 -14.32 13.36 -31.76
C LEU A 146 -15.45 14.32 -32.09
N TYR A 147 -15.89 15.13 -31.12
CA TYR A 147 -17.04 16.02 -31.29
C TYR A 147 -16.77 17.13 -32.31
N ARG A 148 -15.57 17.74 -32.29
CA ARG A 148 -15.16 18.78 -33.27
C ARG A 148 -15.04 18.22 -34.68
N VAL A 149 -14.38 17.06 -34.82
CA VAL A 149 -14.26 16.36 -36.11
C VAL A 149 -15.64 15.99 -36.67
N THR A 150 -16.54 15.47 -35.83
CA THR A 150 -17.91 15.11 -36.22
C THR A 150 -18.70 16.33 -36.71
N ASP A 151 -18.63 17.45 -35.99
CA ASP A 151 -19.31 18.69 -36.38
C ASP A 151 -18.79 19.26 -37.70
N ALA A 152 -17.46 19.25 -37.91
CA ALA A 152 -16.85 19.75 -39.13
C ALA A 152 -17.16 18.85 -40.36
N LEU A 153 -17.10 17.53 -40.19
CA LEU A 153 -17.48 16.57 -41.24
C LEU A 153 -18.96 16.67 -41.62
N TYR A 154 -19.83 16.95 -40.65
CA TYR A 154 -21.25 17.18 -40.89
C TYR A 154 -21.50 18.52 -41.60
N ALA A 155 -20.78 19.58 -41.23
CA ALA A 155 -20.92 20.91 -41.83
C ALA A 155 -20.59 20.92 -43.35
N GLU A 156 -19.56 20.17 -43.76
CA GLU A 156 -19.21 19.97 -45.18
C GLU A 156 -20.07 18.90 -45.89
N GLY A 157 -21.08 18.34 -45.21
CA GLY A 157 -21.99 17.34 -45.78
C GLY A 157 -21.37 15.97 -46.04
N LEU A 158 -20.20 15.67 -45.47
CA LEU A 158 -19.46 14.43 -45.69
C LEU A 158 -19.99 13.25 -44.86
N ILE A 159 -20.78 13.51 -43.81
CA ILE A 159 -21.50 12.50 -43.01
C ILE A 159 -23.00 12.84 -42.83
N PRO A 160 -23.90 11.84 -42.67
CA PRO A 160 -25.33 12.09 -42.42
C PRO A 160 -25.61 12.68 -41.03
N LEU A 161 -26.70 13.44 -40.91
CA LEU A 161 -27.19 13.99 -39.62
C LEU A 161 -27.36 12.89 -38.57
N ASP A 162 -27.97 11.75 -38.93
CA ASP A 162 -28.14 10.60 -38.04
C ASP A 162 -26.80 10.14 -37.41
N THR A 163 -25.67 10.30 -38.09
CA THR A 163 -24.35 9.92 -37.54
C THR A 163 -23.89 10.91 -36.47
N LYS A 164 -24.08 12.21 -36.72
CA LYS A 164 -23.81 13.27 -35.74
C LYS A 164 -24.69 13.12 -34.50
N ASP A 165 -25.99 12.95 -34.69
CA ASP A 165 -26.95 12.81 -33.59
C ASP A 165 -26.66 11.57 -32.74
N ASN A 166 -26.30 10.43 -33.36
CA ASN A 166 -25.88 9.24 -32.61
C ASN A 166 -24.60 9.46 -31.79
N ILE A 167 -23.58 10.14 -32.33
CA ILE A 167 -22.33 10.42 -31.60
C ILE A 167 -22.58 11.36 -30.40
N GLN A 168 -23.47 12.35 -30.58
CA GLN A 168 -23.78 13.36 -29.56
C GLN A 168 -24.77 12.87 -28.48
N THR A 169 -25.73 12.00 -28.82
CA THR A 169 -26.81 11.60 -27.88
C THR A 169 -26.59 10.25 -27.18
N VAL A 170 -25.73 9.36 -27.70
CA VAL A 170 -25.53 8.03 -27.11
C VAL A 170 -24.61 8.10 -25.89
N THR A 171 -25.18 7.77 -24.73
CA THR A 171 -24.49 7.61 -23.43
C THR A 171 -24.12 6.14 -23.19
N GLY A 172 -23.08 5.88 -22.40
CA GLY A 172 -22.64 4.52 -22.04
C GLY A 172 -21.75 3.80 -23.09
N ILE A 173 -21.25 4.51 -24.09
CA ILE A 173 -20.26 4.00 -25.06
C ILE A 173 -19.02 4.90 -25.03
N SER A 174 -17.82 4.32 -24.96
CA SER A 174 -16.56 5.07 -24.94
C SER A 174 -16.29 5.81 -26.26
N ASP A 175 -15.62 6.97 -26.17
CA ASP A 175 -15.34 7.81 -27.33
C ASP A 175 -14.46 7.11 -28.38
N TYR A 176 -13.61 6.14 -27.99
CA TYR A 176 -12.91 5.28 -28.94
C TYR A 176 -13.87 4.46 -29.82
N ARG A 177 -14.92 3.87 -29.22
CA ARG A 177 -15.94 3.12 -29.98
C ARG A 177 -16.77 4.06 -30.86
N LYS A 178 -17.10 5.26 -30.40
CA LYS A 178 -17.79 6.29 -31.20
C LYS A 178 -16.91 6.73 -32.40
N SER A 179 -15.62 6.92 -32.18
CA SER A 179 -14.64 7.26 -33.23
C SER A 179 -14.49 6.15 -34.26
N SER A 180 -14.46 4.89 -33.81
CA SER A 180 -14.43 3.73 -34.70
C SER A 180 -15.72 3.61 -35.53
N GLN A 181 -16.87 3.94 -34.95
CA GLN A 181 -18.14 4.04 -35.67
C GLN A 181 -18.10 5.16 -36.72
N LEU A 182 -17.57 6.35 -36.40
CA LEU A 182 -17.42 7.45 -37.33
C LEU A 182 -16.52 7.07 -38.52
N VAL A 183 -15.36 6.47 -38.28
CA VAL A 183 -14.46 5.98 -39.34
C VAL A 183 -15.15 4.89 -40.19
N SER A 184 -15.96 4.02 -39.59
CA SER A 184 -16.78 3.04 -40.32
C SER A 184 -17.86 3.70 -41.20
N VAL A 185 -18.45 4.82 -40.77
CA VAL A 185 -19.38 5.60 -41.59
C VAL A 185 -18.65 6.29 -42.74
N ILE A 186 -17.50 6.92 -42.51
CA ILE A 186 -16.66 7.53 -43.56
C ILE A 186 -16.28 6.48 -44.61
N GLN A 187 -15.87 5.28 -44.19
CA GLN A 187 -15.56 4.17 -45.12
C GLN A 187 -16.80 3.74 -45.92
N ARG A 188 -17.98 3.67 -45.31
CA ARG A 188 -19.22 3.31 -46.00
C ARG A 188 -19.66 4.37 -47.01
N GLN A 189 -19.53 5.65 -46.66
CA GLN A 189 -19.83 6.77 -47.55
C GLN A 189 -18.86 6.82 -48.73
N LEU A 190 -17.56 6.59 -48.49
CA LEU A 190 -16.53 6.41 -49.52
C LEU A 190 -16.90 5.29 -50.50
N GLU A 191 -17.41 4.16 -49.99
CA GLU A 191 -17.86 3.02 -50.81
C GLU A 191 -19.13 3.28 -51.63
N SER A 192 -19.99 4.21 -51.19
CA SER A 192 -21.19 4.64 -51.94
C SER A 192 -20.98 5.90 -52.81
N SER A 193 -19.82 6.56 -52.72
CA SER A 193 -19.54 7.79 -53.45
C SER A 193 -19.39 7.56 -54.96
N LEU A 194 -19.97 8.46 -55.75
CA LEU A 194 -19.77 8.52 -57.21
C LEU A 194 -18.33 8.92 -57.59
N ASN A 195 -17.59 9.55 -56.68
CA ASN A 195 -16.18 9.87 -56.83
C ASN A 195 -15.44 9.64 -55.49
N PRO A 196 -14.97 8.41 -55.23
CA PRO A 196 -14.32 8.07 -53.96
C PRO A 196 -13.00 8.81 -53.73
N GLU A 197 -12.26 9.15 -54.80
CA GLU A 197 -10.99 9.87 -54.71
C GLU A 197 -11.21 11.28 -54.18
N GLN A 198 -12.16 12.03 -54.78
CA GLN A 198 -12.51 13.37 -54.30
C GLN A 198 -13.08 13.34 -52.87
N TYR A 199 -13.99 12.41 -52.56
CA TYR A 199 -14.55 12.29 -51.21
C TYR A 199 -13.46 12.08 -50.15
N LEU A 200 -12.43 11.26 -50.43
CA LEU A 200 -11.33 11.06 -49.50
C LEU A 200 -10.42 12.29 -49.38
N ILE A 201 -10.25 13.07 -50.44
CA ILE A 201 -9.54 14.35 -50.44
C ILE A 201 -10.28 15.37 -49.57
N ASP A 202 -11.60 15.47 -49.72
CA ASP A 202 -12.44 16.39 -48.94
C ASP A 202 -12.38 16.07 -47.43
N ILE A 203 -12.46 14.78 -47.06
CA ILE A 203 -12.21 14.31 -45.69
C ILE A 203 -10.84 14.78 -45.19
N CYS A 204 -9.77 14.60 -45.98
CA CYS A 204 -8.42 14.99 -45.57
C CYS A 204 -8.28 16.51 -45.35
N HIS A 205 -8.91 17.34 -46.17
CA HIS A 205 -8.92 18.79 -45.96
C HIS A 205 -9.65 19.18 -44.66
N VAL A 206 -10.79 18.56 -44.35
CA VAL A 206 -11.50 18.81 -43.08
C VAL A 206 -10.63 18.44 -41.87
N LEU A 207 -9.91 17.31 -41.94
CA LEU A 207 -9.02 16.85 -40.88
C LEU A 207 -7.80 17.78 -40.67
N ILE A 208 -7.17 18.25 -41.76
CA ILE A 208 -6.07 19.23 -41.71
C ILE A 208 -6.53 20.54 -41.03
N ASN A 209 -7.76 20.98 -41.32
CA ASN A 209 -8.31 22.22 -40.76
C ASN A 209 -8.66 22.14 -39.26
N GLN A 210 -8.56 20.96 -38.61
CA GLN A 210 -8.79 20.82 -37.16
C GLN A 210 -7.61 21.29 -36.28
N GLN A 211 -6.48 21.71 -36.89
CA GLN A 211 -5.26 22.14 -36.19
C GLN A 211 -4.62 21.09 -35.26
N HIS A 212 -5.00 19.80 -35.38
CA HIS A 212 -4.44 18.70 -34.58
C HIS A 212 -3.29 18.01 -35.33
N ARG A 213 -2.06 18.11 -34.82
CA ARG A 213 -0.82 17.62 -35.46
C ARG A 213 -0.95 16.21 -36.04
N THR A 214 -1.34 15.22 -35.23
CA THR A 214 -1.47 13.81 -35.67
C THR A 214 -2.51 13.60 -36.77
N LEU A 215 -3.64 14.31 -36.74
CA LEU A 215 -4.65 14.23 -37.81
C LEU A 215 -4.14 14.88 -39.09
N THR A 216 -3.43 16.00 -38.99
CA THR A 216 -2.77 16.67 -40.12
C THR A 216 -1.72 15.76 -40.76
N ASP A 217 -0.90 15.07 -39.97
CA ASP A 217 0.13 14.15 -40.48
C ASP A 217 -0.49 12.94 -41.20
N ILE A 218 -1.55 12.33 -40.63
CA ILE A 218 -2.29 11.21 -41.25
C ILE A 218 -2.97 11.67 -42.55
N ALA A 219 -3.69 12.79 -42.52
CA ALA A 219 -4.38 13.34 -43.69
C ALA A 219 -3.39 13.72 -44.82
N THR A 220 -2.24 14.30 -44.47
CA THR A 220 -1.16 14.63 -45.42
C THR A 220 -0.54 13.35 -46.01
N SER A 221 -0.38 12.29 -45.21
CA SER A 221 0.05 10.98 -45.70
C SER A 221 -0.93 10.36 -46.70
N ILE A 222 -2.25 10.48 -46.44
CA ILE A 222 -3.31 10.02 -47.35
C ILE A 222 -3.29 10.83 -48.65
N LEU A 223 -3.24 12.17 -48.59
CA LEU A 223 -3.17 13.03 -49.77
C LEU A 223 -1.95 12.72 -50.65
N HIS A 224 -0.79 12.49 -50.03
CA HIS A 224 0.42 12.09 -50.75
C HIS A 224 0.28 10.72 -51.44
N GLN A 225 -0.42 9.76 -50.81
CA GLN A 225 -0.71 8.45 -51.43
C GLN A 225 -1.75 8.54 -52.57
N LEU A 226 -2.61 9.56 -52.55
CA LEU A 226 -3.52 9.92 -53.66
C LEU A 226 -2.85 10.78 -54.74
N GLY A 227 -1.56 11.12 -54.60
CA GLY A 227 -0.83 11.95 -55.55
C GLY A 227 -1.20 13.44 -55.54
N GLN A 228 -1.87 13.92 -54.49
CA GLN A 228 -2.24 15.32 -54.31
C GLN A 228 -1.11 16.13 -53.66
N SER A 229 -1.00 17.40 -54.02
CA SER A 229 -0.08 18.36 -53.39
C SER A 229 -0.59 18.80 -52.02
N ILE A 230 0.33 18.94 -51.05
CA ILE A 230 0.03 19.41 -49.69
C ILE A 230 -0.50 20.86 -49.74
N PRO A 231 -1.59 21.21 -49.02
CA PRO A 231 -2.11 22.59 -49.00
C PRO A 231 -1.16 23.58 -48.33
N ASP A 232 -0.98 24.77 -48.93
CA ASP A 232 -0.04 25.80 -48.46
C ASP A 232 -0.23 26.21 -46.98
N ASN A 233 -1.45 26.09 -46.44
CA ASN A 233 -1.79 26.40 -45.04
C ASN A 233 -1.10 25.49 -44.00
N VAL A 234 -0.66 24.28 -44.40
CA VAL A 234 0.04 23.33 -43.52
C VAL A 234 1.44 23.83 -43.15
N THR A 235 2.07 24.62 -44.03
CA THR A 235 3.44 25.12 -43.86
C THR A 235 3.63 26.07 -42.67
N SER A 236 2.53 26.62 -42.14
CA SER A 236 2.52 27.67 -41.09
C SER A 236 2.34 27.16 -39.66
N ILE A 237 2.04 25.86 -39.44
CA ILE A 237 1.56 25.34 -38.15
C ILE A 237 2.55 24.37 -37.47
N SER A 238 3.60 23.92 -38.18
CA SER A 238 4.44 22.77 -37.78
C SER A 238 5.93 23.06 -37.55
N LEU A 239 6.37 24.31 -37.56
CA LEU A 239 7.78 24.68 -37.35
C LEU A 239 8.02 25.17 -35.91
N ILE A 240 8.94 24.50 -35.21
CA ILE A 240 9.56 25.00 -33.98
C ILE A 240 10.29 26.32 -34.32
N PRO A 241 10.14 27.41 -33.56
CA PRO A 241 10.84 28.66 -33.81
C PRO A 241 12.38 28.50 -33.84
N ASP A 242 13.05 29.25 -34.72
CA ASP A 242 14.52 29.17 -34.90
C ASP A 242 15.32 29.45 -33.61
N ASP A 243 14.77 30.23 -32.68
CA ASP A 243 15.37 30.51 -31.38
C ASP A 243 15.17 29.37 -30.37
N VAL A 244 14.00 28.73 -30.34
CA VAL A 244 13.73 27.51 -29.56
C VAL A 244 14.59 26.35 -30.06
N GLN A 245 14.60 26.10 -31.38
CA GLN A 245 15.45 25.09 -32.01
C GLN A 245 16.94 25.40 -31.79
N GLY A 246 17.34 26.68 -31.93
CA GLY A 246 18.69 27.14 -31.65
C GLY A 246 19.10 26.94 -30.18
N TYR A 247 18.20 27.12 -29.22
CA TYR A 247 18.49 26.81 -27.81
C TYR A 247 18.61 25.30 -27.59
N ALA A 248 17.68 24.50 -28.11
CA ALA A 248 17.71 23.04 -28.02
C ALA A 248 19.00 22.45 -28.59
N ASP A 249 19.48 22.93 -29.74
CA ASP A 249 20.74 22.46 -30.34
C ASP A 249 21.98 22.84 -29.51
N ASN A 250 21.99 24.01 -28.84
CA ASN A 250 23.05 24.33 -27.86
C ASN A 250 23.01 23.35 -26.67
N MET A 251 21.84 23.01 -26.16
CA MET A 251 21.71 22.07 -25.03
C MET A 251 22.09 20.64 -25.45
N ARG A 252 21.72 20.20 -26.65
CA ARG A 252 22.20 18.92 -27.23
C ARG A 252 23.73 18.92 -27.34
N GLN A 253 24.34 20.00 -27.82
CA GLN A 253 25.81 20.10 -27.85
C GLN A 253 26.43 20.05 -26.44
N LEU A 254 25.84 20.72 -25.45
CA LEU A 254 26.31 20.69 -24.06
C LEU A 254 26.28 19.26 -23.49
N TYR A 255 25.12 18.60 -23.50
CA TYR A 255 24.94 17.27 -22.93
C TYR A 255 25.72 16.17 -23.69
N LYS A 256 25.97 16.35 -24.99
CA LYS A 256 26.76 15.41 -25.80
C LYS A 256 28.24 15.37 -25.43
N HIS A 257 28.78 16.49 -24.92
CA HIS A 257 30.18 16.58 -24.48
C HIS A 257 30.35 16.40 -22.96
N GLN A 258 29.26 16.45 -22.19
CA GLN A 258 29.26 16.22 -20.75
C GLN A 258 29.50 14.72 -20.46
N PRO A 259 30.41 14.37 -19.53
CA PRO A 259 30.68 12.98 -19.19
C PRO A 259 29.54 12.39 -18.32
N ILE A 260 29.12 11.16 -18.65
CA ILE A 260 28.01 10.47 -17.96
C ILE A 260 28.40 10.13 -16.51
N VAL A 261 29.63 9.65 -16.31
CA VAL A 261 30.27 9.42 -15.02
C VAL A 261 31.26 10.56 -14.76
N ALA A 262 31.42 11.01 -13.51
CA ALA A 262 32.43 12.02 -13.17
C ALA A 262 33.83 11.55 -13.60
N THR A 263 34.65 12.45 -14.16
CA THR A 263 35.92 12.08 -14.79
C THR A 263 37.06 11.76 -13.82
N ASP A 264 36.87 12.08 -12.55
CA ASP A 264 37.98 12.37 -11.66
C ASP A 264 38.30 11.19 -10.71
N TRP A 265 37.30 10.36 -10.36
CA TRP A 265 37.51 9.15 -9.56
C TRP A 265 36.33 8.14 -9.68
N PRO A 266 36.55 6.81 -9.69
CA PRO A 266 37.82 6.07 -9.87
C PRO A 266 38.19 5.88 -11.36
N PRO A 267 39.41 5.41 -11.71
CA PRO A 267 39.98 5.66 -13.04
C PRO A 267 39.42 4.83 -14.20
N ARG A 268 39.04 5.55 -15.27
CA ARG A 268 39.01 5.13 -16.68
C ARG A 268 38.44 3.75 -17.00
N ILE A 269 37.20 3.52 -16.56
CA ILE A 269 36.27 2.86 -17.49
C ILE A 269 36.01 3.83 -18.65
N GLY A 270 35.87 3.33 -19.88
CA GLY A 270 35.87 4.18 -21.09
C GLY A 270 34.78 5.26 -21.08
N LYS A 271 34.93 6.31 -21.90
CA LYS A 271 33.99 7.46 -21.96
C LYS A 271 32.50 7.07 -22.10
N ASP A 272 32.24 5.89 -22.64
CA ASP A 272 30.91 5.36 -22.94
C ASP A 272 30.47 4.22 -21.99
N PHE A 273 31.27 3.85 -20.98
CA PHE A 273 30.93 2.75 -20.08
C PHE A 273 29.84 3.16 -19.08
N PHE A 274 28.63 2.73 -19.41
CA PHE A 274 27.55 2.56 -18.45
C PHE A 274 27.56 1.08 -18.06
N GLY A 275 28.03 0.76 -16.85
CA GLY A 275 27.63 -0.49 -16.20
C GLY A 275 26.11 -0.45 -16.14
N ARG A 276 25.44 -1.47 -16.71
CA ARG A 276 23.99 -1.45 -16.84
C ARG A 276 23.39 -1.40 -15.43
N LEU A 277 22.85 -0.25 -15.04
CA LEU A 277 22.10 -0.15 -13.80
C LEU A 277 20.83 -0.98 -13.98
N ALA A 278 20.61 -1.93 -13.08
CA ALA A 278 19.35 -2.64 -12.99
C ALA A 278 18.27 -1.63 -12.56
N LEU A 279 17.23 -1.52 -13.39
CA LEU A 279 16.08 -0.65 -13.16
C LEU A 279 14.83 -1.53 -13.06
N VAL A 280 13.99 -1.23 -12.08
CA VAL A 280 12.73 -1.94 -11.86
C VAL A 280 11.58 -0.93 -11.90
N GLU A 281 10.59 -1.20 -12.74
CA GLU A 281 9.28 -0.56 -12.66
C GLU A 281 8.49 -1.22 -11.53
N LYS A 282 8.06 -0.40 -10.58
CA LYS A 282 7.29 -0.82 -9.40
C LYS A 282 5.79 -0.73 -9.71
N GLN A 283 5.06 -1.80 -9.37
CA GLN A 283 3.60 -1.86 -9.55
C GLN A 283 2.83 -1.79 -8.23
N ASP A 284 3.39 -2.30 -7.13
CA ASP A 284 2.77 -2.27 -5.80
C ASP A 284 3.78 -1.89 -4.69
N TYR A 285 3.29 -1.08 -3.73
CA TYR A 285 4.04 -0.60 -2.56
C TYR A 285 4.63 -1.73 -1.69
N SER A 286 3.96 -2.89 -1.64
CA SER A 286 4.40 -4.08 -0.89
C SER A 286 5.79 -4.59 -1.28
N THR A 287 6.24 -4.33 -2.50
CA THR A 287 7.53 -4.83 -3.00
C THR A 287 8.72 -3.94 -2.64
N GLN A 288 8.50 -2.69 -2.21
CA GLN A 288 9.59 -1.74 -1.91
C GLN A 288 10.41 -2.23 -0.70
N ALA A 289 9.73 -2.86 0.26
CA ALA A 289 10.26 -3.55 1.42
C ALA A 289 11.27 -4.65 1.02
N GLU A 290 10.86 -5.72 0.32
CA GLU A 290 11.76 -6.82 -0.10
C GLU A 290 12.99 -6.34 -0.87
N THR A 291 12.82 -5.29 -1.69
CA THR A 291 13.93 -4.67 -2.40
C THR A 291 14.90 -3.94 -1.48
N ALA A 292 14.42 -3.24 -0.45
CA ALA A 292 15.27 -2.65 0.57
C ALA A 292 16.01 -3.72 1.40
N TRP A 293 15.37 -4.85 1.72
CA TRP A 293 16.02 -5.97 2.43
C TRP A 293 17.17 -6.58 1.63
N HIS A 294 16.95 -6.85 0.34
CA HIS A 294 18.00 -7.36 -0.52
C HIS A 294 19.09 -6.33 -0.80
N MET A 295 18.77 -5.02 -0.91
CA MET A 295 19.76 -3.94 -0.97
C MET A 295 20.65 -3.92 0.28
N LEU A 296 20.06 -3.95 1.49
CA LEU A 296 20.80 -3.93 2.76
C LEU A 296 21.75 -5.11 2.92
N ARG A 297 21.41 -6.28 2.35
CA ARG A 297 22.25 -7.49 2.38
C ARG A 297 23.18 -7.62 1.16
N GLY A 298 23.25 -6.61 0.27
CA GLY A 298 24.03 -6.67 -0.97
C GLY A 298 23.55 -7.71 -2.00
N GLN A 299 22.34 -8.28 -1.82
CA GLN A 299 21.77 -9.34 -2.65
C GLN A 299 20.98 -8.75 -3.84
N VAL A 300 21.59 -7.79 -4.52
CA VAL A 300 20.99 -6.91 -5.53
C VAL A 300 20.33 -7.70 -6.67
N ASP A 301 20.90 -8.82 -7.10
CA ASP A 301 20.36 -9.67 -8.16
C ASP A 301 18.98 -10.28 -7.84
N LYS A 302 18.74 -10.64 -6.57
CA LYS A 302 17.46 -11.26 -6.16
C LYS A 302 16.27 -10.35 -6.38
N ILE A 303 16.49 -9.03 -6.36
CA ILE A 303 15.47 -8.01 -6.60
C ILE A 303 14.88 -8.12 -8.01
N VAL A 304 15.71 -8.44 -9.00
CA VAL A 304 15.28 -8.61 -10.40
C VAL A 304 14.53 -9.94 -10.59
N GLU A 305 14.76 -10.93 -9.71
CA GLU A 305 14.08 -12.24 -9.73
C GLU A 305 12.72 -12.26 -9.00
N LEU A 306 12.37 -11.20 -8.25
CA LEU A 306 11.07 -11.11 -7.57
C LEU A 306 9.91 -11.04 -8.58
N THR A 307 8.89 -11.87 -8.38
CA THR A 307 7.81 -12.13 -9.36
C THR A 307 6.92 -10.95 -9.71
N GLU A 308 6.98 -9.86 -8.93
CA GLU A 308 6.17 -8.65 -9.08
C GLU A 308 6.98 -7.45 -9.61
N ASN A 309 8.30 -7.57 -9.70
CA ASN A 309 9.17 -6.52 -10.23
C ASN A 309 9.34 -6.69 -11.75
N LYS A 310 9.10 -5.63 -12.52
CA LYS A 310 9.38 -5.63 -13.97
C LYS A 310 10.73 -4.96 -14.24
N GLU A 311 11.73 -5.74 -14.65
CA GLU A 311 13.00 -5.21 -15.17
C GLU A 311 12.71 -4.30 -16.39
N ILE A 312 13.18 -3.06 -16.36
CA ILE A 312 13.07 -2.12 -17.48
C ILE A 312 14.45 -1.74 -18.02
N SER A 313 14.50 -1.41 -19.30
CA SER A 313 15.69 -0.80 -19.90
C SER A 313 15.73 0.71 -19.65
N VAL A 314 16.89 1.34 -19.82
CA VAL A 314 17.02 2.80 -19.70
C VAL A 314 16.21 3.49 -20.79
N GLU A 315 16.12 2.87 -21.96
CA GLU A 315 15.33 3.29 -23.10
C GLU A 315 13.83 3.34 -22.77
N ASP A 316 13.33 2.45 -21.91
CA ASP A 316 11.92 2.31 -21.56
C ASP A 316 11.45 3.20 -20.39
N VAL A 317 12.35 3.93 -19.71
CA VAL A 317 12.01 4.79 -18.55
C VAL A 317 10.91 5.81 -18.90
N LEU A 318 10.93 6.34 -20.14
CA LEU A 318 9.94 7.28 -20.68
C LEU A 318 8.93 6.64 -21.66
N GLN A 319 8.74 5.31 -21.60
CA GLN A 319 7.70 4.63 -22.37
C GLN A 319 6.30 4.96 -21.79
N PRO A 320 5.33 5.46 -22.56
CA PRO A 320 3.98 5.69 -22.03
C PRO A 320 3.33 4.40 -21.49
N THR A 321 2.72 4.47 -20.30
CA THR A 321 1.86 3.42 -19.72
C THR A 321 0.44 3.51 -20.28
N ASP A 322 -0.10 4.72 -20.37
CA ASP A 322 -1.43 5.06 -20.88
C ASP A 322 -1.37 5.99 -22.10
N SER A 323 -2.53 6.45 -22.57
CA SER A 323 -2.66 7.40 -23.68
C SER A 323 -2.23 8.85 -23.37
N SER A 324 -1.65 9.13 -22.20
CA SER A 324 -1.12 10.46 -21.85
C SER A 324 0.22 10.71 -22.55
N LEU A 325 0.41 11.93 -23.05
CA LEU A 325 1.69 12.39 -23.58
C LEU A 325 2.58 13.02 -22.51
N SER A 326 2.00 13.68 -21.49
CA SER A 326 2.74 14.24 -20.36
C SER A 326 2.93 13.20 -19.26
N LEU A 327 4.19 12.94 -18.92
CA LEU A 327 4.58 11.93 -17.93
C LEU A 327 5.04 12.58 -16.62
N ARG A 328 4.77 11.90 -15.49
CA ARG A 328 5.41 12.13 -14.20
C ARG A 328 6.12 10.84 -13.79
N VAL A 329 7.45 10.85 -13.80
CA VAL A 329 8.29 9.68 -13.49
C VAL A 329 9.11 9.96 -12.24
N VAL A 330 8.86 9.19 -11.18
CA VAL A 330 9.67 9.21 -9.96
C VAL A 330 10.75 8.15 -10.07
N ILE A 331 12.01 8.55 -9.87
CA ILE A 331 13.19 7.69 -9.85
C ILE A 331 13.78 7.69 -8.44
N ASP A 332 13.50 6.66 -7.65
CA ASP A 332 14.03 6.54 -6.28
C ASP A 332 15.13 5.48 -6.15
N GLY A 333 15.70 5.41 -4.95
CA GLY A 333 16.69 4.41 -4.57
C GLY A 333 17.65 4.91 -3.49
N PRO A 334 18.51 4.03 -2.95
CA PRO A 334 19.51 4.38 -1.94
C PRO A 334 20.42 5.53 -2.37
N PRO A 335 21.07 6.21 -1.41
CA PRO A 335 22.05 7.24 -1.72
C PRO A 335 23.30 6.53 -2.31
N GLY A 336 23.88 7.07 -3.38
CA GLY A 336 25.04 6.48 -4.09
C GLY A 336 24.70 5.49 -5.23
N ILE A 337 23.44 5.05 -5.35
CA ILE A 337 23.05 3.95 -6.28
C ILE A 337 23.08 4.29 -7.78
N GLY A 338 23.40 5.53 -8.16
CA GLY A 338 23.53 5.95 -9.57
C GLY A 338 22.37 6.74 -10.19
N LYS A 339 21.43 7.29 -9.39
CA LYS A 339 20.28 8.09 -9.87
C LYS A 339 20.70 9.27 -10.78
N THR A 340 21.63 10.10 -10.36
CA THR A 340 22.21 11.19 -11.16
C THR A 340 22.90 10.69 -12.43
N THR A 341 23.59 9.55 -12.36
CA THR A 341 24.22 8.90 -13.52
C THR A 341 23.20 8.47 -14.56
N LEU A 342 22.03 7.97 -14.12
CA LEU A 342 20.89 7.66 -14.98
C LEU A 342 20.32 8.92 -15.65
N CYS A 343 20.17 10.04 -14.91
CA CYS A 343 19.76 11.32 -15.50
C CYS A 343 20.74 11.78 -16.59
N ARG A 344 22.05 11.75 -16.32
CA ARG A 344 23.09 12.09 -17.31
C ARG A 344 23.06 11.15 -18.53
N LYS A 345 22.76 9.86 -18.33
CA LYS A 345 22.58 8.90 -19.43
C LYS A 345 21.38 9.26 -20.31
N LEU A 346 20.25 9.65 -19.73
CA LEU A 346 19.06 10.08 -20.47
C LEU A 346 19.31 11.38 -21.26
N LEU A 347 19.99 12.37 -20.68
CA LEU A 347 20.44 13.59 -21.37
C LEU A 347 21.33 13.27 -22.57
N ASN A 348 22.30 12.36 -22.39
CA ASN A 348 23.17 11.90 -23.47
C ASN A 348 22.38 11.20 -24.59
N MET A 349 21.39 10.36 -24.25
CA MET A 349 20.54 9.67 -25.22
C MET A 349 19.67 10.65 -26.03
N TRP A 350 19.06 11.65 -25.38
CA TRP A 350 18.36 12.73 -26.10
C TRP A 350 19.30 13.51 -27.01
N SER A 351 20.50 13.87 -26.53
CA SER A 351 21.51 14.61 -27.33
C SER A 351 22.01 13.87 -28.58
N ASN A 352 21.94 12.53 -28.56
CA ASN A 352 22.31 11.67 -29.67
C ASN A 352 21.11 11.17 -30.50
N GLY A 353 19.89 11.56 -30.16
CA GLY A 353 18.67 11.14 -30.86
C GLY A 353 18.32 9.65 -30.67
N THR A 354 18.83 9.00 -29.61
CA THR A 354 18.60 7.57 -29.33
C THR A 354 17.48 7.33 -28.31
N LEU A 355 16.74 8.37 -27.92
CA LEU A 355 15.55 8.26 -27.08
C LEU A 355 14.34 7.92 -27.96
N VAL A 356 13.83 6.69 -27.85
CA VAL A 356 12.99 6.07 -28.90
C VAL A 356 11.49 6.35 -28.75
N HIS A 357 10.97 6.44 -27.51
CA HIS A 357 9.53 6.38 -27.27
C HIS A 357 8.78 7.72 -27.35
N GLN A 358 9.47 8.84 -27.12
CA GLN A 358 8.89 10.19 -27.19
C GLN A 358 9.92 11.18 -27.74
N GLN A 359 9.48 12.10 -28.61
CA GLN A 359 10.30 13.19 -29.13
C GLN A 359 10.02 14.46 -28.33
N TYR A 360 11.04 14.91 -27.58
CA TYR A 360 11.02 16.17 -26.84
C TYR A 360 11.79 17.25 -27.60
N ASP A 361 11.18 18.41 -27.74
CA ASP A 361 11.76 19.58 -28.42
C ASP A 361 12.90 20.16 -27.59
N LEU A 362 12.74 20.19 -26.26
CA LEU A 362 13.77 20.60 -25.29
C LEU A 362 13.81 19.68 -24.07
N VAL A 363 15.01 19.43 -23.54
CA VAL A 363 15.21 18.80 -22.22
C VAL A 363 16.00 19.76 -21.33
N LEU A 364 15.48 20.03 -20.14
CA LEU A 364 16.14 20.80 -19.09
C LEU A 364 16.65 19.86 -17.98
N TYR A 365 17.87 20.09 -17.51
CA TYR A 365 18.45 19.41 -16.36
C TYR A 365 18.60 20.40 -15.22
N CYS A 366 17.94 20.11 -14.11
CA CYS A 366 17.75 21.00 -12.97
C CYS A 366 18.21 20.30 -11.67
N PRO A 367 19.52 20.33 -11.34
CA PRO A 367 20.01 19.83 -10.05
C PRO A 367 19.46 20.68 -8.92
N LEU A 368 18.76 20.06 -7.96
CA LEU A 368 18.08 20.76 -6.87
C LEU A 368 19.04 21.23 -5.77
N ARG A 369 20.22 20.62 -5.61
CA ARG A 369 21.38 21.22 -4.89
C ARG A 369 21.79 22.61 -5.38
N ASN A 370 21.44 23.02 -6.60
CA ASN A 370 21.75 24.36 -7.08
C ASN A 370 20.75 25.36 -6.46
N SER A 371 21.23 26.23 -5.58
CA SER A 371 20.40 27.23 -4.90
C SER A 371 19.56 28.10 -5.85
N LYS A 372 20.07 28.45 -7.04
CA LYS A 372 19.31 29.23 -8.05
C LYS A 372 18.11 28.45 -8.61
N ILE A 373 18.25 27.13 -8.75
CA ILE A 373 17.18 26.23 -9.22
C ILE A 373 16.21 25.94 -8.07
N ALA A 374 16.72 25.68 -6.86
CA ALA A 374 15.93 25.43 -5.66
C ALA A 374 15.01 26.61 -5.28
N THR A 375 15.49 27.85 -5.49
CA THR A 375 14.74 29.08 -5.22
C THR A 375 14.23 29.76 -6.49
N ALA A 376 14.11 29.02 -7.60
CA ALA A 376 13.53 29.54 -8.84
C ALA A 376 12.08 29.99 -8.63
N THR A 377 11.71 31.10 -9.26
CA THR A 377 10.35 31.69 -9.15
C THR A 377 9.63 31.83 -10.49
N THR A 378 10.35 31.68 -11.59
CA THR A 378 9.83 31.71 -12.97
C THR A 378 10.42 30.57 -13.79
N LEU A 379 9.74 30.11 -14.85
CA LEU A 379 10.30 29.06 -15.72
C LEU A 379 11.65 29.49 -16.33
N ALA A 380 11.82 30.78 -16.62
CA ALA A 380 13.06 31.35 -17.12
C ALA A 380 14.27 31.15 -16.17
N ASP A 381 14.06 31.04 -14.86
CA ASP A 381 15.13 30.79 -13.88
C ASP A 381 15.71 29.36 -14.00
N LEU A 382 14.95 28.41 -14.54
CA LEU A 382 15.39 27.02 -14.77
C LEU A 382 16.31 26.87 -15.99
N PHE A 383 16.53 27.93 -16.78
CA PHE A 383 17.31 27.88 -18.02
C PHE A 383 18.80 28.19 -17.78
N VAL A 384 19.63 27.14 -17.90
CA VAL A 384 21.10 27.15 -17.70
C VAL A 384 21.85 28.27 -18.44
N ARG A 385 21.31 28.82 -19.54
CA ARG A 385 21.94 29.95 -20.27
C ARG A 385 20.91 30.99 -20.74
N GLN A 386 20.57 31.95 -19.87
CA GLN A 386 19.77 33.15 -20.19
C GLN A 386 20.49 34.13 -21.15
N LEU A 387 20.87 33.67 -22.35
CA LEU A 387 21.45 34.51 -23.39
C LEU A 387 20.36 35.40 -23.99
N LYS A 388 20.65 36.70 -24.16
CA LYS A 388 19.71 37.69 -24.74
C LYS A 388 19.10 37.29 -26.10
N ARG A 389 19.75 36.38 -26.83
CA ARG A 389 19.30 35.85 -28.14
C ARG A 389 18.20 34.77 -28.04
N TYR A 390 17.90 34.27 -26.84
CA TYR A 390 16.93 33.20 -26.56
C TYR A 390 15.93 33.61 -25.47
N LYS A 391 15.71 34.92 -25.27
CA LYS A 391 14.90 35.43 -24.15
C LYS A 391 13.43 34.98 -24.22
N ASN A 392 12.93 34.67 -25.41
CA ASN A 392 11.53 34.30 -25.65
C ASN A 392 11.29 32.78 -25.56
N VAL A 393 12.35 31.96 -25.38
CA VAL A 393 12.22 30.51 -25.32
C VAL A 393 11.42 30.02 -24.09
N PRO A 394 11.59 30.58 -22.87
CA PRO A 394 10.74 30.23 -21.74
C PRO A 394 9.27 30.59 -21.98
N GLU A 395 9.00 31.81 -22.47
CA GLU A 395 7.66 32.33 -22.81
C GLU A 395 6.94 31.42 -23.81
N TRP A 396 7.64 30.88 -24.81
CA TRP A 396 7.09 29.92 -25.78
C TRP A 396 6.64 28.58 -25.16
N PHE A 397 7.28 28.14 -24.07
CA PHE A 397 6.85 26.95 -23.32
C PHE A 397 5.75 27.28 -22.30
N GLU A 398 5.79 28.46 -21.67
CA GLU A 398 4.72 28.95 -20.78
C GLU A 398 3.39 29.09 -21.55
N GLU A 399 3.39 29.66 -22.76
CA GLU A 399 2.22 29.77 -23.64
C GLU A 399 1.60 28.41 -24.06
N ARG A 400 2.33 27.31 -23.86
CA ARG A 400 1.96 25.94 -24.25
C ARG A 400 1.77 24.98 -23.07
N ASP A 401 1.73 25.50 -21.84
CA ASP A 401 1.68 24.69 -20.61
C ASP A 401 2.80 23.62 -20.54
N GLY A 402 3.94 23.91 -21.20
CA GLY A 402 5.09 23.03 -21.31
C GLY A 402 5.01 21.90 -22.34
N GLU A 403 4.07 21.94 -23.31
CA GLU A 403 4.03 20.95 -24.40
C GLU A 403 5.41 20.81 -25.09
N GLY A 404 5.89 19.58 -25.25
CA GLY A 404 7.18 19.27 -25.88
C GLY A 404 8.41 19.43 -24.96
N LEU A 405 8.23 19.88 -23.71
CA LEU A 405 9.29 20.04 -22.71
C LEU A 405 9.43 18.81 -21.81
N LEU A 406 10.67 18.38 -21.55
CA LEU A 406 11.02 17.47 -20.46
C LEU A 406 11.90 18.19 -19.45
N ILE A 407 11.51 18.15 -18.17
CA ILE A 407 12.32 18.69 -17.07
C ILE A 407 12.81 17.52 -16.20
N ILE A 408 14.11 17.49 -15.91
CA ILE A 408 14.74 16.51 -15.01
C ILE A 408 15.17 17.23 -13.74
N PHE A 409 14.38 17.09 -12.67
CA PHE A 409 14.73 17.56 -11.33
C PHE A 409 15.55 16.47 -10.62
N ASP A 410 16.82 16.75 -10.34
CA ASP A 410 17.75 15.77 -9.76
C ASP A 410 18.05 16.17 -8.31
N GLY A 411 17.65 15.33 -7.33
CA GLY A 411 17.89 15.54 -5.91
C GLY A 411 16.71 16.17 -5.13
N TRP A 412 15.50 15.59 -5.16
CA TRP A 412 14.37 16.07 -4.36
C TRP A 412 14.66 16.05 -2.84
N ASP A 413 15.44 15.09 -2.38
CA ASP A 413 15.96 15.01 -1.00
C ASP A 413 16.95 16.13 -0.63
N GLU A 414 17.41 16.92 -1.60
CA GLU A 414 18.33 18.05 -1.40
C GLU A 414 17.59 19.37 -1.12
N LEU A 415 16.25 19.38 -1.21
CA LEU A 415 15.41 20.54 -0.87
C LEU A 415 14.98 20.52 0.60
N SER A 416 15.13 21.66 1.27
CA SER A 416 14.48 21.91 2.56
C SER A 416 12.97 21.67 2.51
N GLU A 417 12.37 21.31 3.64
CA GLU A 417 10.95 20.99 3.72
C GLU A 417 10.05 22.13 3.18
N GLN A 418 10.35 23.38 3.55
CA GLN A 418 9.64 24.55 3.06
C GLN A 418 9.68 24.64 1.52
N LEU A 419 10.83 24.38 0.89
CA LEU A 419 10.95 24.38 -0.58
C LEU A 419 10.25 23.18 -1.23
N ARG A 420 10.20 22.02 -0.57
CA ARG A 420 9.42 20.86 -1.05
C ARG A 420 7.90 21.14 -1.04
N GLN A 421 7.43 22.05 -0.18
CA GLN A 421 6.03 22.46 -0.11
C GLN A 421 5.69 23.63 -1.05
N SER A 422 6.60 24.58 -1.29
CA SER A 422 6.25 25.87 -1.92
C SER A 422 7.12 26.34 -3.10
N SER A 423 8.07 25.54 -3.58
CA SER A 423 8.92 25.92 -4.73
C SER A 423 8.23 25.76 -6.08
N LEU A 424 8.72 26.47 -7.11
CA LEU A 424 8.32 26.26 -8.50
C LEU A 424 8.53 24.80 -8.95
N ALA A 425 9.63 24.17 -8.50
CA ALA A 425 9.90 22.77 -8.79
C ALA A 425 8.79 21.86 -8.24
N ALA A 426 8.34 22.09 -7.00
CA ALA A 426 7.19 21.39 -6.43
C ALA A 426 5.92 21.61 -7.28
N SER A 427 5.56 22.86 -7.60
CA SER A 427 4.39 23.18 -8.40
C SER A 427 4.36 22.46 -9.76
N ILE A 428 5.51 22.40 -10.46
CA ILE A 428 5.64 21.71 -11.75
C ILE A 428 5.55 20.19 -11.58
N ILE A 429 6.21 19.62 -10.56
CA ILE A 429 6.15 18.18 -10.25
C ILE A 429 4.69 17.77 -10.01
N PHE A 430 3.98 18.46 -9.11
CA PHE A 430 2.60 18.17 -8.71
C PHE A 430 1.52 18.61 -9.72
N LYS A 431 1.88 19.04 -10.94
CA LYS A 431 0.95 19.52 -11.99
C LYS A 431 0.10 20.75 -11.62
N ASN A 432 0.54 21.56 -10.65
CA ASN A 432 -0.06 22.87 -10.38
C ASN A 432 0.30 23.90 -11.47
N GLU A 433 1.45 23.70 -12.14
CA GLU A 433 1.91 24.47 -13.30
C GLU A 433 2.53 23.52 -14.35
N LEU A 434 2.52 23.89 -15.63
CA LEU A 434 3.10 23.14 -16.76
C LEU A 434 2.53 21.70 -16.86
N ASP A 435 1.21 21.62 -17.07
CA ASP A 435 0.47 20.35 -17.02
C ASP A 435 0.75 19.41 -18.23
N GLN A 436 1.19 19.98 -19.36
CA GLN A 436 1.60 19.28 -20.58
C GLN A 436 3.10 18.95 -20.63
N CYS A 437 3.93 19.51 -19.74
CA CYS A 437 5.34 19.10 -19.67
C CYS A 437 5.49 17.68 -19.14
N SER A 438 6.57 16.99 -19.48
CA SER A 438 6.98 15.77 -18.77
C SER A 438 8.02 16.08 -17.70
N VAL A 439 7.99 15.33 -16.61
CA VAL A 439 8.92 15.50 -15.49
C VAL A 439 9.53 14.15 -15.09
N ILE A 440 10.85 14.14 -14.95
CA ILE A 440 11.58 13.14 -14.16
C ILE A 440 11.99 13.82 -12.86
N VAL A 441 11.72 13.18 -11.72
CA VAL A 441 12.22 13.61 -10.41
C VAL A 441 13.03 12.47 -9.77
N THR A 442 14.26 12.76 -9.30
CA THR A 442 15.05 11.79 -8.53
C THR A 442 14.97 12.07 -7.03
N SER A 443 14.99 11.03 -6.20
CA SER A 443 14.96 11.16 -4.73
C SER A 443 15.66 10.00 -4.03
N ARG A 444 16.20 10.21 -2.82
CA ARG A 444 16.40 9.13 -1.84
C ARG A 444 15.04 8.51 -1.45
N SER A 445 15.03 7.20 -1.22
CA SER A 445 13.80 6.44 -0.94
C SER A 445 13.02 6.87 0.31
N TYR A 446 13.68 7.50 1.31
CA TYR A 446 12.97 8.04 2.49
C TYR A 446 12.23 9.35 2.19
N ALA A 447 12.72 10.15 1.23
CA ALA A 447 12.15 11.46 0.90
C ALA A 447 11.11 11.41 -0.24
N SER A 448 11.05 10.30 -1.00
CA SER A 448 10.10 10.10 -2.09
C SER A 448 8.66 9.83 -1.65
N SER A 449 8.39 9.63 -0.35
CA SER A 449 7.05 9.34 0.19
C SER A 449 5.99 10.37 -0.23
N SER A 450 6.36 11.65 -0.28
CA SER A 450 5.52 12.75 -0.77
C SER A 450 5.24 12.68 -2.27
N LEU A 451 6.20 12.20 -3.07
CA LEU A 451 6.10 12.06 -4.52
C LEU A 451 5.33 10.80 -4.96
N LEU A 452 5.35 9.74 -4.15
CA LEU A 452 4.66 8.49 -4.46
C LEU A 452 3.14 8.58 -4.21
N LYS A 453 2.71 9.41 -3.24
CA LYS A 453 1.29 9.72 -2.96
C LYS A 453 0.59 10.56 -4.06
N MET A 454 1.21 10.77 -5.20
CA MET A 454 0.67 11.60 -6.29
C MET A 454 -0.29 10.80 -7.18
N ASP A 455 -1.57 11.19 -7.21
CA ASP A 455 -2.56 10.60 -8.13
C ASP A 455 -2.19 10.75 -9.62
N THR A 456 -1.34 11.74 -9.94
CA THR A 456 -0.86 12.01 -11.31
C THR A 456 0.42 11.25 -11.68
N LEU A 457 0.91 10.34 -10.82
CA LEU A 457 2.14 9.58 -11.05
C LEU A 457 1.99 8.61 -12.24
N SER A 458 2.78 8.80 -13.29
CA SER A 458 2.71 7.94 -14.48
C SER A 458 3.56 6.68 -14.37
N ARG A 459 4.69 6.74 -13.63
CA ARG A 459 5.57 5.61 -13.35
C ARG A 459 6.45 5.84 -12.12
N HIS A 460 6.63 4.79 -11.33
CA HIS A 460 7.69 4.67 -10.33
C HIS A 460 8.79 3.73 -10.83
N VAL A 461 10.02 4.22 -10.89
CA VAL A 461 11.24 3.45 -11.19
C VAL A 461 12.14 3.44 -9.97
N GLN A 462 12.57 2.26 -9.54
CA GLN A 462 13.61 2.13 -8.51
C GLN A 462 14.94 1.78 -9.18
N VAL A 463 16.01 2.50 -8.82
CA VAL A 463 17.37 2.17 -9.23
C VAL A 463 17.93 1.14 -8.26
N ILE A 464 18.24 -0.04 -8.80
CA ILE A 464 18.61 -1.22 -8.02
C ILE A 464 20.14 -1.33 -7.83
N GLY A 465 20.92 -0.82 -8.79
CA GLY A 465 22.38 -0.82 -8.76
C GLY A 465 22.99 -1.74 -9.82
N PHE A 466 24.14 -2.35 -9.52
CA PHE A 466 24.81 -3.31 -10.39
C PHE A 466 24.50 -4.76 -9.96
N SER A 467 24.25 -5.65 -10.92
CA SER A 467 24.28 -7.11 -10.71
C SER A 467 25.66 -7.61 -10.30
N GLU A 468 25.77 -8.79 -9.69
CA GLU A 468 27.04 -9.49 -9.42
C GLU A 468 27.94 -9.58 -10.67
N LYS A 469 27.32 -9.74 -11.84
CA LYS A 469 27.99 -9.75 -13.15
C LYS A 469 28.49 -8.36 -13.56
N GLU A 470 27.72 -7.30 -13.35
CA GLU A 470 28.15 -5.92 -13.60
C GLU A 470 29.22 -5.47 -12.60
N ILE A 471 29.11 -5.80 -11.31
CA ILE A 471 30.15 -5.56 -10.29
C ILE A 471 31.47 -6.21 -10.73
N SER A 472 31.43 -7.49 -11.10
CA SER A 472 32.60 -8.20 -11.65
C SER A 472 33.18 -7.50 -12.90
N THR A 473 32.30 -7.03 -13.78
CA THR A 473 32.70 -6.31 -15.01
C THR A 473 33.35 -4.96 -14.69
N VAL A 474 32.77 -4.17 -13.78
CA VAL A 474 33.31 -2.90 -13.28
C VAL A 474 34.68 -3.11 -12.66
N ILE A 475 34.84 -4.09 -11.76
CA ILE A 475 36.11 -4.37 -11.08
C ILE A 475 37.19 -4.76 -12.11
N ILE A 476 36.89 -5.67 -13.04
CA ILE A 476 37.82 -6.11 -14.08
C ILE A 476 38.20 -4.96 -15.02
N GLN A 477 37.25 -4.10 -15.40
CA GLN A 477 37.50 -2.99 -16.32
C GLN A 477 38.15 -1.77 -15.65
N THR A 478 37.94 -1.52 -14.37
CA THR A 478 38.68 -0.49 -13.61
C THR A 478 40.12 -0.94 -13.34
N LEU A 479 40.30 -2.20 -12.93
CA LEU A 479 41.60 -2.79 -12.58
C LEU A 479 42.30 -3.47 -13.77
N GLN A 480 42.10 -2.99 -15.01
CA GLN A 480 42.66 -3.56 -16.26
C GLN A 480 44.14 -3.96 -16.20
N LYS A 481 44.94 -3.28 -15.35
CA LYS A 481 46.39 -3.51 -15.20
C LYS A 481 46.74 -4.59 -14.16
N ASP A 482 45.85 -4.91 -13.22
CA ASP A 482 46.05 -5.95 -12.21
C ASP A 482 44.82 -6.85 -12.10
N THR A 483 44.75 -7.79 -13.04
CA THR A 483 43.69 -8.81 -13.08
C THR A 483 43.75 -9.79 -11.91
N LYS A 484 44.87 -9.88 -11.17
CA LYS A 484 44.96 -10.71 -9.96
C LYS A 484 44.32 -10.03 -8.77
N LEU A 485 44.53 -8.72 -8.61
CA LEU A 485 43.82 -7.92 -7.60
C LEU A 485 42.31 -7.91 -7.89
N ALA A 486 41.91 -7.74 -9.16
CA ALA A 486 40.51 -7.84 -9.58
C ALA A 486 39.87 -9.18 -9.19
N GLN A 487 40.53 -10.31 -9.47
CA GLN A 487 40.05 -11.64 -9.10
C GLN A 487 39.99 -11.85 -7.59
N LYS A 488 40.97 -11.33 -6.83
CA LYS A 488 40.95 -11.37 -5.35
C LYS A 488 39.78 -10.59 -4.77
N ILE A 489 39.53 -9.37 -5.24
CA ILE A 489 38.42 -8.54 -4.75
C ILE A 489 37.08 -9.19 -5.05
N ILE A 490 36.89 -9.71 -6.27
CA ILE A 490 35.68 -10.46 -6.63
C ILE A 490 35.50 -11.68 -5.72
N GLN A 491 36.55 -12.47 -5.49
CA GLN A 491 36.50 -13.64 -4.60
C GLN A 491 36.23 -13.28 -3.13
N TYR A 492 36.78 -12.17 -2.64
CA TYR A 492 36.52 -11.64 -1.30
C TYR A 492 35.04 -11.22 -1.15
N LEU A 493 34.52 -10.45 -2.11
CA LEU A 493 33.12 -10.03 -2.11
C LEU A 493 32.16 -11.22 -2.10
N HIS A 494 32.34 -12.22 -2.97
CA HIS A 494 31.52 -13.44 -2.94
C HIS A 494 31.58 -14.20 -1.60
N SER A 495 32.68 -14.08 -0.84
CA SER A 495 32.82 -14.77 0.47
C SER A 495 32.05 -14.10 1.60
N LYS A 496 31.95 -12.76 1.61
CA LYS A 496 31.15 -11.99 2.60
C LYS A 496 29.64 -12.00 2.29
N SER A 497 29.22 -12.34 1.07
CA SER A 497 27.80 -12.42 0.67
C SER A 497 27.00 -13.58 1.28
N ASN A 498 27.66 -14.50 2.01
CA ASN A 498 27.10 -15.77 2.44
C ASN A 498 26.85 -15.77 3.97
N PRO A 499 25.59 -15.86 4.45
CA PRO A 499 25.25 -15.54 5.85
C PRO A 499 25.71 -16.57 6.90
N ASP A 500 26.22 -17.73 6.48
CA ASP A 500 26.63 -18.83 7.36
C ASP A 500 28.13 -18.81 7.73
N SER A 501 28.91 -17.81 7.28
CA SER A 501 30.31 -17.68 7.66
C SER A 501 30.49 -16.89 8.95
N GLU A 502 30.36 -17.56 10.09
CA GLU A 502 31.08 -17.13 11.30
C GLU A 502 32.59 -17.11 10.98
N ASN A 503 33.22 -15.94 11.05
CA ASN A 503 34.48 -15.66 11.77
C ASN A 503 35.13 -14.33 11.33
N ASP A 504 35.83 -13.75 12.29
CA ASP A 504 36.88 -12.73 12.22
C ASP A 504 36.52 -11.36 11.62
N ASP A 505 36.13 -10.46 12.52
CA ASP A 505 36.39 -9.03 12.42
C ASP A 505 37.90 -8.76 12.52
N GLU A 506 38.61 -8.91 11.41
CA GLU A 506 39.77 -8.05 11.14
C GLU A 506 39.24 -6.81 10.41
N SER A 507 38.84 -5.81 11.20
CA SER A 507 38.95 -4.43 10.76
C SER A 507 40.43 -4.12 10.58
N ASP A 508 40.90 -4.01 9.34
CA ASP A 508 42.25 -3.48 9.06
C ASP A 508 42.35 -2.09 9.73
N GLU A 509 43.10 -2.01 10.83
CA GLU A 509 43.45 -0.74 11.48
C GLU A 509 44.16 0.14 10.44
N ILE A 510 43.49 1.21 10.00
CA ILE A 510 44.18 2.30 9.32
C ILE A 510 45.09 2.92 10.38
N SER A 511 46.39 2.73 10.22
CA SER A 511 47.41 3.08 11.22
C SER A 511 47.29 4.53 11.71
N ASP A 512 47.31 4.71 13.03
CA ASP A 512 47.16 5.98 13.79
C ASP A 512 48.16 7.12 13.47
N ASP A 513 49.01 6.98 12.45
CA ASP A 513 50.06 7.94 12.09
C ASP A 513 49.69 8.77 10.85
N GLU A 514 48.68 9.65 10.91
CA GLU A 514 48.62 10.81 10.00
C GLU A 514 47.87 12.04 10.56
N VAL A 515 48.23 13.22 10.03
CA VAL A 515 47.94 14.55 10.58
C VAL A 515 46.46 14.94 10.37
N GLU A 516 45.91 15.79 11.25
CA GLU A 516 44.61 16.47 11.08
C GLU A 516 44.43 16.95 9.62
N SER A 517 43.44 16.38 8.92
CA SER A 517 43.05 16.84 7.59
C SER A 517 41.97 17.91 7.70
N ASP A 518 42.21 19.07 7.08
CA ASP A 518 41.26 20.18 7.00
C ASP A 518 39.90 19.74 6.40
N ASP A 519 39.91 18.68 5.57
CA ASP A 519 38.79 18.04 4.88
C ASP A 519 37.65 17.63 5.83
N GLU A 520 37.99 17.07 6.99
CA GLU A 520 37.04 16.56 7.99
C GLU A 520 36.25 17.74 8.62
N VAL A 521 36.95 18.86 8.89
CA VAL A 521 36.35 20.10 9.42
C VAL A 521 35.40 20.72 8.40
N GLU A 522 35.78 20.73 7.13
CA GLU A 522 35.01 21.34 6.04
C GLU A 522 33.77 20.51 5.69
N ALA A 523 33.82 19.17 5.82
CA ALA A 523 32.66 18.29 5.68
C ALA A 523 31.58 18.59 6.74
N TYR A 524 31.97 18.64 8.01
CA TYR A 524 31.07 19.02 9.11
C TYR A 524 30.53 20.45 8.95
N THR A 525 31.40 21.42 8.65
CA THR A 525 31.01 22.83 8.49
C THR A 525 30.01 23.02 7.35
N ASN A 526 30.17 22.30 6.23
CA ASN A 526 29.20 22.39 5.13
C ASN A 526 27.89 21.65 5.42
N LEU A 527 27.93 20.50 6.11
CA LEU A 527 26.71 19.80 6.55
C LEU A 527 25.89 20.70 7.51
N ALA A 528 26.54 21.28 8.53
CA ALA A 528 25.94 22.22 9.47
C ALA A 528 25.40 23.51 8.84
N ASN A 529 25.83 23.86 7.63
CA ASN A 529 25.33 25.01 6.87
C ASN A 529 24.35 24.60 5.74
N THR A 530 23.93 23.33 5.65
CA THR A 530 23.11 22.77 4.54
C THR A 530 23.70 23.03 3.14
N ARG A 531 25.03 23.04 3.01
CA ARG A 531 25.75 23.27 1.75
C ARG A 531 26.28 21.97 1.16
N MET A 532 25.98 21.75 -0.11
CA MET A 532 26.49 20.61 -0.90
C MET A 532 27.50 21.01 -1.99
N THR A 533 27.61 22.31 -2.28
CA THR A 533 28.50 22.87 -3.30
C THR A 533 29.17 24.15 -2.77
N PHE A 534 30.41 24.39 -3.17
CA PHE A 534 31.22 25.50 -2.67
C PHE A 534 32.22 25.98 -3.72
N SER A 535 32.49 27.29 -3.73
CA SER A 535 33.34 27.94 -4.73
C SER A 535 34.82 27.85 -4.39
N SER A 536 35.68 27.94 -5.42
CA SER A 536 37.15 28.04 -5.27
C SER A 536 37.58 29.15 -4.29
N HIS A 537 36.80 30.22 -4.16
CA HIS A 537 37.02 31.31 -3.21
C HIS A 537 36.77 30.94 -1.75
N GLN A 538 35.85 30.01 -1.47
CA GLN A 538 35.57 29.55 -0.10
C GLN A 538 36.65 28.57 0.39
N LEU A 539 37.25 27.80 -0.52
CA LEU A 539 38.38 26.91 -0.24
C LEU A 539 39.73 27.64 -0.11
N GLN A 540 39.77 28.96 0.10
CA GLN A 540 41.03 29.70 0.22
C GLN A 540 41.79 29.45 1.54
N SER A 541 41.15 28.83 2.54
CA SER A 541 41.77 28.34 3.78
C SER A 541 42.63 27.09 3.57
N LEU A 542 42.26 26.25 2.60
CA LEU A 542 42.87 24.93 2.36
C LEU A 542 44.16 25.04 1.54
N SER A 543 45.20 24.33 1.97
CA SER A 543 46.54 24.43 1.37
C SER A 543 46.56 23.93 -0.08
N GLU A 544 47.47 24.46 -0.91
CA GLU A 544 47.57 24.08 -2.33
C GLU A 544 47.89 22.59 -2.54
N ALA A 545 48.54 21.93 -1.57
CA ALA A 545 48.82 20.50 -1.61
C ALA A 545 47.54 19.64 -1.42
N VAL A 546 46.60 20.10 -0.58
CA VAL A 546 45.32 19.42 -0.36
C VAL A 546 44.45 19.52 -1.62
N LYS A 547 44.51 20.65 -2.34
CA LYS A 547 43.72 20.89 -3.56
C LYS A 547 44.05 19.98 -4.75
N GLU A 548 45.24 19.42 -4.82
CA GLU A 548 45.65 18.52 -5.92
C GLU A 548 45.48 17.02 -5.57
N ASP A 549 45.23 16.64 -4.30
CA ASP A 549 45.33 15.23 -3.86
C ASP A 549 44.31 14.82 -2.75
N TYR A 550 43.07 15.31 -2.80
CA TYR A 550 41.92 15.02 -1.90
C TYR A 550 41.44 13.53 -1.86
N LEU A 551 42.33 12.53 -1.95
CA LEU A 551 42.01 11.08 -1.95
C LEU A 551 40.94 10.63 -2.99
N GLY A 552 40.62 11.49 -3.95
CA GLY A 552 39.50 11.32 -4.89
C GLY A 552 38.09 11.55 -4.31
N LEU A 553 37.94 12.03 -3.07
CA LEU A 553 36.65 12.15 -2.36
C LEU A 553 35.83 13.40 -2.72
N MET A 554 36.47 14.41 -3.31
CA MET A 554 35.84 15.64 -3.81
C MET A 554 35.99 15.74 -5.33
N THR A 555 34.99 16.34 -5.99
CA THR A 555 34.95 16.55 -7.45
C THR A 555 34.80 18.02 -7.77
N THR A 556 35.38 18.45 -8.89
CA THR A 556 35.20 19.80 -9.42
C THR A 556 34.13 19.82 -10.50
N PHE A 557 33.42 20.94 -10.61
CA PHE A 557 32.52 21.19 -11.72
C PHE A 557 32.46 22.69 -12.03
N THR A 558 32.40 23.02 -13.30
CA THR A 558 32.29 24.43 -13.75
C THR A 558 30.82 24.82 -13.87
N GLU A 559 30.41 25.86 -13.15
CA GLU A 559 29.05 26.39 -13.16
C GLU A 559 29.10 27.90 -13.50
N TYR A 560 28.43 28.32 -14.57
CA TYR A 560 28.42 29.73 -15.01
C TYR A 560 29.82 30.37 -15.17
N ASP A 561 30.80 29.59 -15.67
CA ASP A 561 32.22 29.96 -15.81
C ASP A 561 32.99 30.14 -14.48
N GLU A 562 32.40 29.78 -13.34
CA GLU A 562 33.05 29.67 -12.02
C GLU A 562 33.35 28.20 -11.67
N GLU A 563 34.49 27.96 -11.01
CA GLU A 563 34.93 26.63 -10.61
C GLU A 563 34.44 26.31 -9.19
N ASN A 564 33.52 25.36 -9.10
CA ASN A 564 32.89 24.89 -7.87
C ASN A 564 33.30 23.45 -7.56
N TYR A 565 33.17 23.10 -6.30
CA TYR A 565 33.58 21.84 -5.71
C TYR A 565 32.40 21.23 -4.94
N GLN A 566 32.40 19.92 -4.81
CA GLN A 566 31.43 19.13 -4.05
C GLN A 566 32.05 17.80 -3.64
N PHE A 567 31.58 17.20 -2.54
CA PHE A 567 31.90 15.79 -2.26
C PHE A 567 31.34 14.89 -3.36
N LEU A 568 32.00 13.74 -3.61
CA LEU A 568 31.56 12.71 -4.57
C LEU A 568 30.07 12.37 -4.41
N HIS A 569 29.60 12.35 -3.16
CA HIS A 569 28.25 12.01 -2.79
C HIS A 569 27.92 12.49 -1.37
N LEU A 570 26.66 12.88 -1.12
CA LEU A 570 26.26 13.46 0.17
C LEU A 570 26.44 12.47 1.35
N SER A 571 26.31 11.15 1.16
CA SER A 571 26.60 10.22 2.27
C SER A 571 28.08 10.11 2.63
N ILE A 572 28.99 10.51 1.73
CA ILE A 572 30.42 10.62 2.04
C ILE A 572 30.65 11.88 2.88
N GLN A 573 29.97 12.98 2.57
CA GLN A 573 29.96 14.19 3.41
C GLN A 573 29.35 13.92 4.80
N GLU A 574 28.21 13.22 4.87
CA GLU A 574 27.57 12.79 6.13
C GLU A 574 28.51 11.89 6.97
N PHE A 575 29.22 10.95 6.34
CA PHE A 575 30.17 10.07 7.00
C PHE A 575 31.45 10.80 7.45
N LEU A 576 32.06 11.63 6.60
CA LEU A 576 33.25 12.42 6.97
C LEU A 576 32.94 13.43 8.08
N ALA A 577 31.75 14.03 8.07
CA ALA A 577 31.28 14.85 9.18
C ALA A 577 31.14 14.01 10.47
N ALA A 578 30.55 12.81 10.39
CA ALA A 578 30.43 11.90 11.54
C ALA A 578 31.79 11.44 12.09
N TRP A 579 32.74 11.19 11.20
CA TRP A 579 34.12 10.81 11.52
C TRP A 579 34.88 11.96 12.20
N TRP A 580 34.71 13.19 11.70
CA TRP A 580 35.23 14.40 12.36
C TRP A 580 34.65 14.54 13.78
N ILE A 581 33.32 14.38 13.92
CA ILE A 581 32.62 14.44 15.20
C ILE A 581 33.19 13.39 16.17
N ALA A 582 33.27 12.12 15.74
CA ALA A 582 33.77 11.01 16.55
C ALA A 582 35.21 11.22 17.06
N LYS A 583 36.10 11.78 16.24
CA LYS A 583 37.47 12.14 16.64
C LYS A 583 37.54 13.28 17.68
N HIS A 584 36.53 14.13 17.77
CA HIS A 584 36.53 15.32 18.62
C HIS A 584 35.75 15.10 19.91
N GLU A 585 36.18 14.14 20.73
CA GLU A 585 35.55 13.62 21.97
C GLU A 585 34.90 14.68 22.90
N LYS A 586 35.40 15.92 22.96
CA LYS A 586 34.79 16.99 23.79
C LYS A 586 33.61 17.73 23.15
N LYS A 587 33.38 17.51 21.87
CA LYS A 587 32.31 18.11 21.06
C LYS A 587 31.28 17.08 20.61
N THR A 588 31.59 15.78 20.66
CA THR A 588 30.70 14.71 20.19
C THR A 588 29.32 14.83 20.81
N GLU A 589 29.24 14.98 22.14
CA GLU A 589 27.98 15.10 22.88
C GLU A 589 27.29 16.46 22.64
N GLU A 590 28.07 17.53 22.45
CA GLU A 590 27.54 18.88 22.14
C GLU A 590 26.91 18.90 20.75
N VAL A 591 27.59 18.36 19.74
CA VAL A 591 27.10 18.27 18.36
C VAL A 591 25.91 17.30 18.27
N PHE A 592 25.96 16.16 18.94
CA PHE A 592 24.83 15.23 19.00
C PHE A 592 23.60 15.92 19.62
N LYS A 593 23.79 16.74 20.65
CA LYS A 593 22.72 17.51 21.29
C LYS A 593 22.16 18.62 20.41
N ASP A 594 23.03 19.41 19.79
CA ASP A 594 22.63 20.60 19.02
C ASP A 594 21.94 20.22 17.69
N HIS A 595 22.17 19.01 17.18
CA HIS A 595 21.61 18.52 15.89
C HIS A 595 20.69 17.29 16.02
N PHE A 596 20.30 16.87 17.23
CA PHE A 596 19.44 15.68 17.42
C PHE A 596 18.11 15.79 16.67
N ASP A 597 17.49 16.98 16.71
CA ASP A 597 16.23 17.30 16.05
C ASP A 597 16.40 17.80 14.59
N ASP A 598 17.62 17.79 14.03
CA ASP A 598 17.85 18.19 12.63
C ASP A 598 17.76 16.98 11.69
N ASP A 599 16.71 16.95 10.87
CA ASP A 599 16.48 15.92 9.86
C ASP A 599 17.66 15.73 8.88
N HIS A 600 18.44 16.78 8.60
CA HIS A 600 19.62 16.70 7.73
C HIS A 600 20.78 15.93 8.39
N PHE A 601 20.83 15.91 9.72
CA PHE A 601 21.86 15.21 10.49
C PHE A 601 21.53 13.75 10.78
N ARG A 602 20.31 13.24 10.56
CA ARG A 602 19.92 11.86 10.92
C ARG A 602 20.86 10.78 10.39
N MET A 603 21.33 10.90 9.14
CA MET A 603 22.32 9.97 8.58
C MET A 603 23.72 10.15 9.20
N CYS A 604 24.12 11.38 9.48
CA CYS A 604 25.37 11.68 10.18
C CYS A 604 25.36 11.12 11.60
N LEU A 605 24.28 11.33 12.37
CA LEU A 605 24.11 10.80 13.73
C LEU A 605 24.09 9.26 13.77
N ARG A 606 23.55 8.59 12.74
CA ARG A 606 23.68 7.13 12.59
C ARG A 606 25.14 6.69 12.42
N PHE A 607 25.93 7.38 11.61
CA PHE A 607 27.36 7.12 11.51
C PHE A 607 28.10 7.46 12.82
N VAL A 608 27.77 8.56 13.50
CA VAL A 608 28.34 8.88 14.83
C VAL A 608 28.04 7.76 15.82
N ALA A 609 26.80 7.25 15.83
CA ALA A 609 26.41 6.15 16.70
C ALA A 609 27.23 4.88 16.43
N GLY A 610 27.42 4.50 15.17
CA GLY A 610 28.25 3.35 14.79
C GLY A 610 29.75 3.53 15.04
N LEU A 611 30.28 4.76 14.91
CA LEU A 611 31.70 5.07 15.13
C LEU A 611 32.09 5.25 16.60
N THR A 612 31.14 5.61 17.47
CA THR A 612 31.38 5.91 18.89
C THR A 612 30.75 4.91 19.86
N HIS A 613 29.93 3.98 19.35
CA HIS A 613 29.07 3.06 20.10
C HIS A 613 28.15 3.73 21.15
N LEU A 614 28.04 5.06 21.15
CA LEU A 614 27.31 5.87 22.13
C LEU A 614 27.63 5.48 23.60
N GLU A 615 28.88 5.16 23.91
CA GLU A 615 29.26 4.64 25.24
C GLU A 615 29.13 5.67 26.38
N HIS A 616 29.23 6.98 26.08
CA HIS A 616 29.23 8.03 27.08
C HIS A 616 27.85 8.20 27.76
N GLU A 617 27.82 8.32 29.09
CA GLU A 617 26.57 8.31 29.89
C GLU A 617 25.56 9.40 29.49
N SER A 618 26.02 10.51 28.90
CA SER A 618 25.13 11.60 28.44
C SER A 618 24.12 11.17 27.38
N TYR A 619 24.40 10.14 26.57
CA TYR A 619 23.45 9.68 25.56
C TYR A 619 22.20 9.07 26.18
N GLN A 620 22.26 8.55 27.42
CA GLN A 620 21.10 7.97 28.11
C GLN A 620 19.93 8.96 28.24
N GLN A 621 20.18 10.28 28.27
CA GLN A 621 19.10 11.27 28.41
C GLN A 621 18.10 11.25 27.24
N TYR A 622 18.53 10.87 26.03
CA TYR A 622 17.66 10.77 24.85
C TYR A 622 16.82 9.48 24.81
N PHE A 623 17.25 8.45 25.55
CA PHE A 623 16.54 7.17 25.65
C PHE A 623 15.75 7.03 26.96
N ASN A 624 15.87 7.99 27.87
CA ASN A 624 15.25 8.02 29.21
C ASN A 624 14.33 9.22 29.38
N GLU A 625 13.60 9.58 28.31
CA GLU A 625 12.51 10.55 28.42
C GLU A 625 11.46 10.04 29.41
N GLN A 626 10.84 10.97 30.15
CA GLN A 626 9.90 10.59 31.21
C GLN A 626 8.62 9.99 30.63
N GLN A 627 8.59 8.65 30.60
CA GLN A 627 7.40 7.83 30.36
C GLN A 627 6.79 7.98 28.96
N LEU A 628 7.46 7.39 27.95
CA LEU A 628 6.94 7.24 26.59
C LEU A 628 5.63 6.42 26.61
N ASP A 629 4.50 7.08 26.32
CA ASP A 629 3.17 6.46 26.28
C ASP A 629 2.88 5.83 24.91
N LEU A 630 3.56 4.71 24.64
CA LEU A 630 3.39 3.90 23.43
C LEU A 630 2.28 2.85 23.58
N GLN A 631 1.37 3.02 24.54
CA GLN A 631 0.29 2.08 24.80
C GLN A 631 -0.83 2.22 23.78
N CYS A 632 -1.48 1.11 23.44
CA CYS A 632 -2.62 1.14 22.54
C CYS A 632 -3.81 1.88 23.18
N LYS A 633 -4.08 3.10 22.70
CA LYS A 633 -5.32 3.82 22.97
C LYS A 633 -6.45 3.07 22.23
N LYS A 634 -7.39 2.48 22.97
CA LYS A 634 -8.50 1.67 22.42
C LYS A 634 -9.86 2.31 22.65
N ASN A 635 -10.78 2.11 21.70
CA ASN A 635 -12.17 2.59 21.79
C ASN A 635 -12.84 1.96 23.02
N LEU A 636 -13.34 2.81 23.91
CA LEU A 636 -13.98 2.35 25.15
C LEU A 636 -15.32 1.67 24.86
N LEU A 637 -15.55 0.53 25.53
CA LEU A 637 -16.78 -0.22 25.41
C LEU A 637 -17.88 0.35 26.31
N PHE A 638 -19.05 0.60 25.73
CA PHE A 638 -20.26 1.00 26.45
C PHE A 638 -20.81 -0.17 27.29
N GLY A 639 -21.42 0.18 28.42
CA GLY A 639 -21.67 -0.75 29.53
C GLY A 639 -22.47 -2.01 29.21
N PHE A 640 -23.40 -2.02 28.24
CA PHE A 640 -24.02 -3.28 27.79
C PHE A 640 -22.97 -4.23 27.21
N LYS A 641 -22.20 -3.76 26.21
CA LYS A 641 -21.15 -4.52 25.52
C LYS A 641 -20.09 -4.99 26.54
N THR A 642 -19.63 -4.11 27.42
CA THR A 642 -18.70 -4.45 28.52
C THR A 642 -19.25 -5.52 29.45
N CYS A 643 -20.51 -5.38 29.89
CA CYS A 643 -21.15 -6.34 30.79
C CYS A 643 -21.34 -7.71 30.14
N HIS A 644 -21.75 -7.78 28.87
CA HIS A 644 -21.93 -9.05 28.17
C HIS A 644 -20.58 -9.76 27.95
N LEU A 645 -19.58 -9.06 27.42
CA LEU A 645 -18.30 -9.65 27.03
C LEU A 645 -17.46 -10.12 28.21
N SER A 646 -17.60 -9.48 29.37
CA SER A 646 -16.94 -9.90 30.62
C SER A 646 -17.32 -11.30 31.11
N TYR A 647 -18.39 -11.91 30.57
CA TYR A 647 -18.72 -13.31 30.82
C TYR A 647 -17.93 -14.28 29.92
N PHE A 648 -17.48 -13.86 28.74
CA PHE A 648 -16.84 -14.71 27.74
C PHE A 648 -15.31 -14.49 27.67
N TYR A 649 -14.83 -13.29 27.96
CA TYR A 649 -13.44 -12.89 27.72
C TYR A 649 -12.80 -12.20 28.93
N GLN A 650 -11.57 -12.61 29.27
CA GLN A 650 -10.75 -11.99 30.32
C GLN A 650 -10.38 -10.53 30.00
N ASN A 651 -10.16 -10.20 28.72
CA ASN A 651 -9.88 -8.86 28.24
C ASN A 651 -10.91 -8.45 27.15
N PRO A 652 -12.13 -8.01 27.51
CA PRO A 652 -13.22 -7.78 26.56
C PRO A 652 -12.96 -6.60 25.59
N GLU A 653 -11.99 -5.75 25.89
CA GLU A 653 -11.56 -4.59 25.09
C GLU A 653 -10.70 -4.97 23.87
N VAL A 654 -10.15 -6.18 23.82
CA VAL A 654 -9.37 -6.63 22.66
C VAL A 654 -10.32 -7.19 21.60
N LYS A 655 -10.61 -6.39 20.58
CA LYS A 655 -11.57 -6.74 19.51
C LYS A 655 -11.05 -6.46 18.12
N TRP A 656 -11.57 -7.29 17.23
CA TRP A 656 -11.58 -7.13 15.79
C TRP A 656 -13.02 -6.92 15.35
N LYS A 657 -13.25 -5.96 14.45
CA LYS A 657 -14.53 -5.83 13.74
C LYS A 657 -14.35 -6.40 12.35
N SER A 658 -15.11 -7.45 12.05
CA SER A 658 -15.23 -8.00 10.70
C SER A 658 -16.57 -7.55 10.13
N TYR A 659 -16.58 -6.40 9.47
CA TYR A 659 -17.73 -5.86 8.74
C TYR A 659 -17.25 -5.16 7.46
N ASN A 660 -17.87 -5.49 6.33
CA ASN A 660 -17.76 -4.76 5.06
C ASN A 660 -16.32 -4.47 4.55
N ASN A 661 -15.41 -5.44 4.66
CA ASN A 661 -14.02 -5.38 4.19
C ASN A 661 -13.10 -4.33 4.85
N ASP A 662 -13.60 -3.45 5.73
CA ASP A 662 -12.76 -2.54 6.50
C ASP A 662 -12.37 -3.15 7.85
N MET A 663 -11.13 -3.62 7.95
CA MET A 663 -10.55 -4.20 9.16
C MET A 663 -10.07 -3.11 10.13
N SER A 664 -11.01 -2.31 10.64
CA SER A 664 -10.73 -1.41 11.76
C SER A 664 -10.59 -2.20 13.07
N PHE A 665 -9.42 -2.08 13.69
CA PHE A 665 -9.28 -2.33 15.12
C PHE A 665 -10.15 -1.33 15.90
N ASP A 666 -10.53 -1.69 17.12
CA ASP A 666 -10.96 -0.70 18.12
C ASP A 666 -9.76 0.12 18.67
N HIS A 667 -8.88 0.61 17.80
CA HIS A 667 -7.85 1.60 18.13
C HIS A 667 -8.39 3.01 17.87
N ILE A 668 -8.03 3.94 18.76
CA ILE A 668 -8.24 5.36 18.53
C ILE A 668 -7.09 5.86 17.67
N SER A 669 -7.40 6.62 16.61
CA SER A 669 -6.36 7.34 15.86
C SER A 669 -5.82 8.45 16.76
N SER A 670 -4.66 8.25 17.38
CA SER A 670 -3.90 9.37 17.93
C SER A 670 -2.99 9.90 16.85
N ASP A 671 -3.04 11.20 16.60
CA ASP A 671 -2.16 11.88 15.65
C ASP A 671 -0.70 11.97 16.13
N ASP A 672 -0.42 11.39 17.30
CA ASP A 672 0.92 11.10 17.82
C ASP A 672 1.67 10.03 16.98
N PHE A 673 1.61 10.10 15.65
CA PHE A 673 2.42 9.26 14.74
C PHE A 673 3.92 9.41 15.01
N ASP A 674 4.32 10.56 15.57
CA ASP A 674 5.68 10.90 15.95
C ASP A 674 6.18 10.21 17.25
N ASN A 675 5.29 9.54 18.01
CA ASN A 675 5.67 8.98 19.33
C ASN A 675 6.62 7.78 19.26
N VAL A 676 6.61 6.96 18.20
CA VAL A 676 7.55 5.83 18.09
C VAL A 676 8.90 6.39 17.64
N PRO A 677 9.96 6.32 18.46
CA PRO A 677 11.21 7.03 18.16
C PRO A 677 12.06 6.21 17.19
N ILE A 678 11.66 6.18 15.91
CA ILE A 678 12.32 5.42 14.84
C ILE A 678 13.80 5.77 14.75
N LEU A 679 14.17 7.04 14.94
CA LEU A 679 15.58 7.46 15.00
C LEU A 679 16.33 6.80 16.16
N LEU A 680 15.75 6.74 17.36
CA LEU A 680 16.38 6.05 18.50
C LEU A 680 16.56 4.56 18.21
N LEU A 681 15.57 3.88 17.61
CA LEU A 681 15.71 2.48 17.19
C LEU A 681 16.87 2.28 16.20
N GLN A 682 16.99 3.18 15.20
CA GLN A 682 18.10 3.16 14.24
C GLN A 682 19.45 3.40 14.93
N LEU A 683 19.54 4.38 15.84
CA LEU A 683 20.77 4.68 16.60
C LEU A 683 21.21 3.52 17.52
N LEU A 684 20.27 2.82 18.16
CA LEU A 684 20.55 1.59 18.92
C LEU A 684 21.13 0.48 18.03
N TYR A 685 20.57 0.31 16.83
CA TYR A 685 21.05 -0.68 15.88
C TYR A 685 22.44 -0.34 15.33
N GLU A 686 22.72 0.91 14.97
CA GLU A 686 24.05 1.30 14.45
C GLU A 686 25.12 1.26 15.56
N SER A 687 24.81 1.78 16.76
CA SER A 687 25.76 1.75 17.88
C SER A 687 26.06 0.36 18.43
N GLN A 688 25.15 -0.60 18.21
CA GLN A 688 25.16 -1.93 18.85
C GLN A 688 25.13 -1.87 20.40
N ASN A 689 24.64 -0.75 20.97
CA ASN A 689 24.70 -0.50 22.41
C ASN A 689 23.50 -1.13 23.16
N THR A 690 23.72 -2.36 23.63
CA THR A 690 22.69 -3.12 24.39
C THR A 690 22.28 -2.48 25.71
N THR A 691 23.10 -1.61 26.31
CA THR A 691 22.73 -0.88 27.54
C THR A 691 21.67 0.18 27.23
N LEU A 692 21.81 0.91 26.13
CA LEU A 692 20.82 1.89 25.69
C LEU A 692 19.49 1.22 25.26
N CYS A 693 19.53 -0.01 24.72
CA CYS A 693 18.31 -0.81 24.48
C CYS A 693 17.52 -1.07 25.78
N GLN A 694 18.22 -1.33 26.89
CA GLN A 694 17.59 -1.53 28.21
C GLN A 694 17.03 -0.23 28.77
N VAL A 695 17.73 0.90 28.59
CA VAL A 695 17.25 2.23 29.00
C VAL A 695 15.98 2.61 28.25
N LEU A 696 15.97 2.49 26.91
CA LEU A 696 14.79 2.77 26.09
C LEU A 696 13.62 1.88 26.50
N ALA A 697 13.83 0.58 26.68
CA ALA A 697 12.78 -0.34 27.09
C ALA A 697 12.19 -0.01 28.47
N GLN A 698 13.00 0.47 29.42
CA GLN A 698 12.55 0.91 30.75
C GLN A 698 11.78 2.24 30.72
N SER A 699 12.03 3.10 29.72
CA SER A 699 11.29 4.38 29.55
C SER A 699 9.85 4.18 29.04
N ILE A 700 9.56 3.05 28.39
CA ILE A 700 8.26 2.77 27.76
C ILE A 700 7.23 2.35 28.82
N ASN A 701 6.11 3.08 28.88
CA ASN A 701 5.08 2.87 29.90
C ASN A 701 4.54 1.44 29.90
N ASN A 702 4.53 0.82 31.09
CA ASN A 702 4.17 -0.58 31.31
C ASN A 702 4.91 -1.60 30.43
N HIS A 703 6.03 -1.28 29.77
CA HIS A 703 6.64 -2.13 28.73
C HIS A 703 5.59 -2.60 27.70
N SER A 704 4.79 -1.65 27.22
CA SER A 704 3.71 -1.87 26.26
C SER A 704 3.95 -1.03 25.01
N LEU A 705 4.08 -1.67 23.85
CA LEU A 705 4.35 -1.02 22.57
C LEU A 705 3.22 -1.30 21.56
N CYS A 706 2.70 -0.24 20.97
CA CYS A 706 1.66 -0.27 19.94
C CYS A 706 2.17 0.32 18.63
N LEU A 707 2.07 -0.43 17.52
CA LEU A 707 2.51 0.00 16.19
C LEU A 707 1.32 0.37 15.27
N TYR A 708 0.18 0.74 15.84
CA TYR A 708 -1.02 1.10 15.09
C TYR A 708 -0.75 2.26 14.11
N LYS A 709 -0.95 2.00 12.81
CA LYS A 709 -0.66 2.92 11.69
C LYS A 709 0.78 3.48 11.62
N VAL A 710 1.76 2.92 12.33
CA VAL A 710 3.15 3.40 12.27
C VAL A 710 3.81 2.91 10.96
N PRO A 711 4.28 3.82 10.06
CA PRO A 711 4.82 3.43 8.76
C PRO A 711 6.29 2.99 8.87
N LEU A 712 6.53 1.77 9.37
CA LEU A 712 7.86 1.18 9.50
C LEU A 712 8.38 0.64 8.16
N LEU A 713 9.63 0.95 7.81
CA LEU A 713 10.37 0.26 6.74
C LEU A 713 10.96 -1.04 7.28
N LEU A 714 11.43 -1.95 6.40
CA LEU A 714 12.09 -3.19 6.87
C LEU A 714 13.38 -2.94 7.67
N LEU A 715 14.07 -1.82 7.44
CA LEU A 715 15.17 -1.43 8.32
C LEU A 715 14.67 -1.13 9.73
N ASP A 716 13.54 -0.43 9.86
CA ASP A 716 12.97 -0.08 11.15
C ASP A 716 12.43 -1.31 11.89
N TRP A 717 11.85 -2.28 11.16
CA TRP A 717 11.52 -3.60 11.70
C TRP A 717 12.76 -4.37 12.19
N LEU A 718 13.89 -4.27 11.49
CA LEU A 718 15.15 -4.88 11.93
C LEU A 718 15.69 -4.17 13.18
N CYS A 719 15.73 -2.84 13.20
CA CYS A 719 16.14 -2.04 14.35
C CYS A 719 15.24 -2.29 15.58
N LEU A 720 13.93 -2.39 15.37
CA LEU A 720 12.96 -2.76 16.39
C LEU A 720 13.22 -4.17 16.94
N SER A 721 13.45 -5.16 16.07
CA SER A 721 13.75 -6.53 16.50
C SER A 721 15.03 -6.61 17.33
N TYR A 722 16.05 -5.82 16.98
CA TYR A 722 17.29 -5.69 17.74
C TYR A 722 17.06 -5.05 19.11
N CYS A 723 16.31 -3.93 19.16
CA CYS A 723 15.96 -3.26 20.41
C CYS A 723 15.14 -4.19 21.34
N ILE A 724 14.15 -4.90 20.79
CA ILE A 724 13.35 -5.88 21.54
C ILE A 724 14.26 -6.97 22.08
N ASN A 725 15.05 -7.65 21.24
CA ASN A 725 15.94 -8.74 21.68
C ASN A 725 16.85 -8.31 22.85
N ASN A 726 17.53 -7.16 22.70
CA ASN A 726 18.50 -6.66 23.66
C ASN A 726 17.89 -5.87 24.84
N SER A 727 16.56 -5.73 24.91
CA SER A 727 15.87 -4.96 25.96
C SER A 727 16.00 -5.54 27.37
N ASN A 728 16.32 -6.83 27.52
CA ASN A 728 16.43 -7.53 28.81
C ASN A 728 15.21 -7.29 29.73
N THR A 729 14.01 -7.21 29.15
CA THR A 729 12.75 -6.97 29.87
C THR A 729 11.66 -7.94 29.46
N THR A 730 10.62 -8.04 30.29
CA THR A 730 9.38 -8.72 29.94
C THR A 730 8.36 -7.70 29.43
N TRP A 731 8.16 -7.67 28.12
CA TRP A 731 7.13 -6.89 27.46
C TRP A 731 5.75 -7.37 27.93
N ASN A 732 5.01 -6.50 28.60
CA ASN A 732 3.68 -6.84 29.09
C ASN A 732 2.68 -6.90 27.94
N HIS A 733 2.88 -6.08 26.90
CA HIS A 733 2.06 -6.10 25.70
C HIS A 733 2.85 -5.63 24.47
N LEU A 734 2.77 -6.40 23.38
CA LEU A 734 3.21 -5.98 22.06
C LEU A 734 2.01 -6.04 21.10
N ASP A 735 1.64 -4.91 20.50
CA ASP A 735 0.64 -4.82 19.45
C ASP A 735 1.32 -4.41 18.15
N LEU A 736 1.50 -5.39 17.25
CA LEU A 736 2.22 -5.20 16.00
C LEU A 736 1.35 -4.59 14.89
N TRP A 737 0.03 -4.45 15.13
CA TRP A 737 -0.95 -4.07 14.12
C TRP A 737 -0.78 -4.87 12.81
N LEU A 738 -0.69 -4.23 11.64
CA LEU A 738 -0.57 -4.87 10.34
C LEU A 738 0.88 -5.27 10.03
N VAL A 739 1.12 -6.57 9.86
CA VAL A 739 2.42 -7.14 9.53
C VAL A 739 2.28 -8.03 8.29
N SER A 740 2.95 -7.66 7.21
CA SER A 740 3.07 -8.49 6.00
C SER A 740 4.09 -9.63 6.18
N ASN A 741 4.08 -10.59 5.25
CA ASN A 741 5.08 -11.68 5.22
C ASN A 741 6.54 -11.23 5.32
N GLN A 742 6.90 -10.12 4.66
CA GLN A 742 8.28 -9.64 4.61
C GLN A 742 8.68 -9.06 5.96
N GLU A 743 7.82 -8.22 6.55
CA GLU A 743 8.00 -7.62 7.87
C GLU A 743 8.06 -8.70 8.96
N LEU A 744 7.18 -9.70 8.88
CA LEU A 744 7.20 -10.86 9.77
C LEU A 744 8.47 -11.69 9.62
N SER A 745 9.00 -11.84 8.41
CA SER A 745 10.26 -12.54 8.14
C SER A 745 11.47 -11.78 8.73
N VAL A 746 11.49 -10.45 8.61
CA VAL A 746 12.53 -9.61 9.24
C VAL A 746 12.45 -9.68 10.76
N LEU A 747 11.26 -9.52 11.32
CA LEU A 747 11.01 -9.57 12.75
C LEU A 747 11.40 -10.95 13.34
N THR A 748 10.96 -12.06 12.72
CA THR A 748 11.30 -13.41 13.20
C THR A 748 12.78 -13.73 13.04
N ALA A 749 13.45 -13.27 11.98
CA ALA A 749 14.89 -13.44 11.82
C ALA A 749 15.70 -12.66 12.87
N GLY A 750 15.32 -11.41 13.17
CA GLY A 750 15.95 -10.61 14.22
C GLY A 750 15.68 -11.15 15.63
N LEU A 751 14.52 -11.78 15.84
CA LEU A 751 14.12 -12.45 17.09
C LEU A 751 14.57 -13.92 17.21
N ALA A 752 15.38 -14.43 16.27
CA ALA A 752 15.84 -15.82 16.29
C ALA A 752 16.96 -16.07 17.30
N ASN A 753 17.86 -15.09 17.48
CA ASN A 753 19.05 -15.19 18.34
C ASN A 753 18.79 -14.62 19.75
N ASN A 754 17.61 -14.88 20.32
CA ASN A 754 17.16 -14.16 21.50
C ASN A 754 17.71 -14.69 22.82
N SER A 755 18.11 -13.76 23.69
CA SER A 755 18.44 -14.08 25.08
C SER A 755 17.18 -14.58 25.82
N LEU A 756 17.34 -15.59 26.68
CA LEU A 756 16.22 -16.19 27.47
C LEU A 756 15.55 -15.21 28.45
N GLN A 757 16.11 -14.00 28.60
CA GLN A 757 15.64 -12.97 29.54
C GLN A 757 14.55 -12.07 28.92
N THR A 758 14.60 -11.84 27.60
CA THR A 758 13.60 -11.04 26.88
C THR A 758 12.38 -11.90 26.54
N GLN A 759 11.20 -11.47 26.99
CA GLN A 759 9.96 -12.26 26.88
C GLN A 759 8.73 -11.37 26.61
N CYS A 760 7.69 -11.93 26.00
CA CYS A 760 6.40 -11.26 25.80
C CYS A 760 5.26 -11.99 26.54
N LYS A 761 4.37 -11.25 27.21
CA LYS A 761 3.16 -11.82 27.86
C LYS A 761 1.91 -11.79 26.99
N ARG A 762 1.68 -10.69 26.25
CA ARG A 762 0.50 -10.45 25.41
C ARG A 762 0.91 -9.99 24.01
N LEU A 763 0.57 -10.78 23.00
CA LEU A 763 0.80 -10.44 21.59
C LEU A 763 -0.52 -10.17 20.87
N ASN A 764 -0.62 -9.02 20.19
CA ASN A 764 -1.65 -8.78 19.17
C ASN A 764 -0.97 -8.59 17.80
N ALA A 765 -1.53 -9.18 16.74
CA ALA A 765 -1.04 -8.98 15.37
C ALA A 765 -2.10 -9.29 14.29
N LEU A 766 -2.10 -8.50 13.22
CA LEU A 766 -2.79 -8.76 11.95
C LEU A 766 -1.73 -9.21 10.94
N LEU A 767 -1.63 -10.51 10.69
CA LEU A 767 -0.67 -11.06 9.73
C LEU A 767 -1.32 -11.18 8.35
N LYS A 768 -0.77 -10.46 7.36
CA LYS A 768 -1.26 -10.44 5.97
C LYS A 768 -0.34 -11.25 5.04
N GLY A 769 -0.90 -12.19 4.29
CA GLY A 769 -0.16 -13.02 3.33
C GLY A 769 0.32 -14.37 3.88
N SER A 770 0.09 -14.65 5.17
CA SER A 770 0.88 -15.62 5.96
C SER A 770 1.02 -17.02 5.38
N THR A 771 2.16 -17.64 5.66
CA THR A 771 2.45 -19.04 5.33
C THR A 771 2.67 -19.85 6.59
N ASN A 772 2.43 -21.17 6.53
CA ASN A 772 2.71 -22.08 7.65
C ASN A 772 4.14 -21.97 8.18
N LEU A 773 5.12 -21.73 7.29
CA LEU A 773 6.54 -21.61 7.67
C LEU A 773 6.81 -20.33 8.47
N LEU A 774 6.23 -19.20 8.10
CA LEU A 774 6.41 -17.95 8.84
C LEU A 774 5.68 -17.98 10.20
N ILE A 775 4.52 -18.64 10.28
CA ILE A 775 3.78 -18.81 11.54
C ILE A 775 4.56 -19.74 12.49
N ASN A 776 5.18 -20.80 11.98
CA ASN A 776 6.07 -21.67 12.74
C ASN A 776 7.35 -20.93 13.19
N ASN A 777 8.01 -20.17 12.32
CA ASN A 777 9.16 -19.33 12.72
C ASN A 777 8.79 -18.32 13.83
N LEU A 778 7.55 -17.82 13.84
CA LEU A 778 7.03 -16.98 14.91
C LEU A 778 6.80 -17.78 16.21
N SER A 779 6.13 -18.94 16.17
CA SER A 779 5.86 -19.78 17.36
C SER A 779 7.14 -20.31 18.02
N GLN A 780 8.18 -20.63 17.23
CA GLN A 780 9.45 -21.18 17.72
C GLN A 780 10.41 -20.12 18.28
N SER A 781 10.14 -18.81 18.11
CA SER A 781 10.99 -17.78 18.72
C SER A 781 10.92 -17.86 20.25
N SER A 782 12.09 -17.92 20.91
CA SER A 782 12.18 -17.95 22.37
C SER A 782 11.50 -16.73 23.04
N PHE A 783 11.35 -15.62 22.30
CA PHE A 783 10.58 -14.44 22.69
C PHE A 783 9.13 -14.77 23.09
N LEU A 784 8.49 -15.70 22.36
CA LEU A 784 7.08 -16.05 22.52
C LEU A 784 6.85 -17.16 23.55
N SER A 785 7.91 -17.78 24.08
CA SER A 785 7.83 -18.92 25.00
C SER A 785 7.09 -18.63 26.32
N ASN A 786 6.92 -17.36 26.70
CA ASN A 786 6.19 -16.92 27.89
C ASN A 786 4.85 -16.23 27.58
N ILE A 787 4.33 -16.33 26.34
CA ILE A 787 3.02 -15.78 26.02
C ILE A 787 1.96 -16.43 26.92
N GLN A 788 1.15 -15.56 27.53
CA GLN A 788 -0.04 -15.94 28.28
C GLN A 788 -1.32 -15.60 27.51
N GLU A 789 -1.26 -14.59 26.63
CA GLU A 789 -2.39 -14.15 25.83
C GLU A 789 -1.98 -13.87 24.37
N CYS A 790 -2.65 -14.48 23.40
CA CYS A 790 -2.40 -14.28 21.98
C CYS A 790 -3.68 -13.88 21.24
N TYR A 791 -3.65 -12.74 20.54
CA TYR A 791 -4.75 -12.19 19.74
C TYR A 791 -4.28 -12.01 18.29
N CYS A 792 -4.42 -13.06 17.48
CA CYS A 792 -3.87 -13.10 16.12
C CYS A 792 -4.99 -13.13 15.07
N ASN A 793 -4.88 -12.29 14.04
CA ASN A 793 -5.74 -12.32 12.86
C ASN A 793 -4.90 -12.63 11.63
N LEU A 794 -5.23 -13.71 10.92
CA LEU A 794 -4.54 -14.20 9.74
C LEU A 794 -5.38 -13.89 8.50
N HIS A 795 -5.00 -12.85 7.76
CA HIS A 795 -5.72 -12.40 6.57
C HIS A 795 -5.02 -12.85 5.28
N THR A 796 -5.75 -13.56 4.41
CA THR A 796 -5.37 -13.97 3.04
C THR A 796 -3.98 -14.63 2.98
N GLY A 797 -3.88 -15.96 3.00
CA GLY A 797 -2.56 -16.61 3.04
C GLY A 797 -2.54 -18.08 2.61
N GLN A 798 -1.33 -18.63 2.46
CA GLN A 798 -1.06 -20.05 2.17
C GLN A 798 -0.72 -20.80 3.47
N TYR A 799 -1.72 -20.90 4.35
CA TYR A 799 -1.60 -21.58 5.64
C TYR A 799 -2.71 -22.62 5.83
N ASP A 800 -2.48 -23.54 6.77
CA ASP A 800 -3.41 -24.61 7.13
C ASP A 800 -3.98 -24.33 8.54
N PRO A 801 -5.31 -24.15 8.70
CA PRO A 801 -5.91 -23.81 9.99
C PRO A 801 -5.60 -24.79 11.12
N CYS A 802 -5.46 -26.08 10.82
CA CYS A 802 -5.18 -27.10 11.83
C CYS A 802 -3.72 -27.04 12.29
N LEU A 803 -2.77 -26.83 11.37
CA LEU A 803 -1.37 -26.63 11.72
C LEU A 803 -1.16 -25.33 12.51
N VAL A 804 -1.79 -24.23 12.10
CA VAL A 804 -1.72 -22.94 12.81
C VAL A 804 -2.20 -23.08 14.26
N LEU A 805 -3.32 -23.77 14.49
CA LEU A 805 -3.80 -24.04 15.85
C LEU A 805 -2.80 -24.86 16.66
N LEU A 806 -2.21 -25.92 16.09
CA LEU A 806 -1.17 -26.70 16.78
C LEU A 806 0.05 -25.85 17.16
N GLU A 807 0.54 -24.99 16.25
CA GLU A 807 1.67 -24.08 16.52
C GLU A 807 1.39 -23.13 17.69
N PHE A 808 0.21 -22.50 17.74
CA PHE A 808 -0.15 -21.63 18.87
C PHE A 808 -0.42 -22.40 20.16
N LEU A 809 -1.05 -23.56 20.09
CA LEU A 809 -1.36 -24.37 21.28
C LEU A 809 -0.09 -24.95 21.94
N ASN A 810 0.98 -25.17 21.18
CA ASN A 810 2.30 -25.57 21.69
C ASN A 810 2.96 -24.54 22.62
N LEU A 811 2.45 -23.29 22.71
CA LEU A 811 2.98 -22.26 23.62
C LEU A 811 2.71 -22.62 25.09
N PRO A 812 3.75 -22.83 25.93
CA PRO A 812 3.62 -23.57 27.19
C PRO A 812 2.98 -22.81 28.35
N GLN A 813 2.76 -21.50 28.23
CA GLN A 813 2.10 -20.67 29.25
C GLN A 813 0.79 -20.03 28.78
N LEU A 814 0.31 -20.39 27.59
CA LEU A 814 -0.86 -19.79 26.97
C LEU A 814 -2.13 -20.07 27.79
N LYS A 815 -2.85 -19.00 28.15
CA LYS A 815 -4.12 -19.00 28.89
C LYS A 815 -5.29 -18.52 28.04
N VAL A 816 -5.03 -17.54 27.17
CA VAL A 816 -6.03 -16.92 26.28
C VAL A 816 -5.53 -17.02 24.83
N LEU A 817 -6.31 -17.68 23.97
CA LEU A 817 -6.05 -17.74 22.53
C LEU A 817 -7.26 -17.19 21.76
N HIS A 818 -7.08 -16.09 21.06
CA HIS A 818 -8.04 -15.55 20.09
C HIS A 818 -7.39 -15.62 18.71
N LEU A 819 -7.91 -16.51 17.87
CA LEU A 819 -7.41 -16.71 16.51
C LEU A 819 -8.53 -16.43 15.50
N ILE A 820 -8.29 -15.47 14.63
CA ILE A 820 -9.16 -15.12 13.50
C ILE A 820 -8.47 -15.55 12.21
N MET A 821 -9.17 -16.27 11.33
CA MET A 821 -8.61 -16.84 10.11
C MET A 821 -9.49 -16.51 8.90
N MET A 822 -9.01 -15.58 8.08
CA MET A 822 -9.72 -15.05 6.91
C MET A 822 -9.06 -15.57 5.63
N GLU A 823 -9.84 -16.22 4.77
CA GLU A 823 -9.46 -16.64 3.41
C GLU A 823 -8.14 -17.46 3.27
N PRO A 824 -8.01 -18.63 3.92
CA PRO A 824 -6.85 -19.50 3.73
C PRO A 824 -6.90 -20.28 2.41
N THR A 825 -5.79 -20.28 1.68
CA THR A 825 -5.57 -21.14 0.51
C THR A 825 -4.88 -22.44 0.94
N ILE A 826 -5.69 -23.48 1.22
CA ILE A 826 -5.22 -24.77 1.75
C ILE A 826 -4.34 -25.52 0.74
N THR A 827 -3.23 -26.09 1.23
CA THR A 827 -2.17 -26.73 0.43
C THR A 827 -1.99 -28.24 0.66
N LEU A 828 -2.65 -28.84 1.65
CA LEU A 828 -2.44 -30.25 2.05
C LEU A 828 -3.35 -31.27 1.35
N CYS A 829 -2.89 -32.52 1.32
CA CYS A 829 -3.67 -33.69 0.87
C CYS A 829 -4.56 -34.21 2.02
N SER A 830 -5.74 -34.76 1.70
CA SER A 830 -6.79 -35.05 2.70
C SER A 830 -6.47 -36.13 3.73
N THR A 831 -5.48 -37.01 3.47
CA THR A 831 -5.06 -38.05 4.42
C THR A 831 -4.30 -37.46 5.59
N ASP A 832 -3.24 -36.68 5.30
CA ASP A 832 -2.30 -36.18 6.29
C ASP A 832 -2.96 -35.16 7.23
N TYR A 833 -3.97 -34.45 6.71
CA TYR A 833 -4.82 -33.54 7.48
C TYR A 833 -5.66 -34.25 8.57
N THR A 834 -6.07 -35.50 8.34
CA THR A 834 -6.88 -36.25 9.31
C THR A 834 -6.06 -36.63 10.54
N ASP A 835 -4.82 -37.08 10.33
CA ASP A 835 -3.90 -37.39 11.44
C ASP A 835 -3.58 -36.14 12.27
N LYS A 836 -3.42 -34.98 11.61
CA LYS A 836 -3.27 -33.68 12.29
C LYS A 836 -4.49 -33.22 13.08
N CYS A 837 -5.70 -33.56 12.62
CA CYS A 837 -6.91 -33.32 13.41
C CYS A 837 -6.98 -34.21 14.67
N ILE A 838 -6.42 -35.42 14.63
CA ILE A 838 -6.33 -36.29 15.83
C ILE A 838 -5.30 -35.73 16.81
N GLU A 839 -4.13 -35.33 16.32
CA GLU A 839 -3.09 -34.65 17.11
C GLU A 839 -3.64 -33.38 17.81
N LEU A 840 -4.49 -32.61 17.12
CA LEU A 840 -5.17 -31.44 17.69
C LEU A 840 -6.19 -31.82 18.79
N GLU A 841 -6.97 -32.90 18.62
CA GLU A 841 -7.91 -33.39 19.64
C GLU A 841 -7.15 -33.80 20.92
N GLU A 842 -6.09 -34.59 20.78
CA GLU A 842 -5.25 -35.05 21.90
C GLU A 842 -4.52 -33.90 22.59
N PHE A 843 -3.98 -32.93 21.82
CA PHE A 843 -3.28 -31.78 22.38
C PHE A 843 -4.23 -30.89 23.21
N ILE A 844 -5.43 -30.62 22.71
CA ILE A 844 -6.44 -29.84 23.45
C ILE A 844 -6.91 -30.61 24.68
N GLU A 845 -7.11 -31.93 24.61
CA GLU A 845 -7.44 -32.75 25.80
C GLU A 845 -6.36 -32.63 26.90
N MET A 846 -5.08 -32.65 26.51
CA MET A 846 -3.95 -32.64 27.45
C MET A 846 -3.54 -31.24 27.95
N ASN A 847 -3.99 -30.15 27.30
CA ASN A 847 -3.59 -28.80 27.69
C ASN A 847 -4.19 -28.37 29.05
N LEU A 848 -3.32 -28.04 30.01
CA LEU A 848 -3.71 -27.65 31.38
C LEU A 848 -3.62 -26.15 31.67
N THR A 849 -3.14 -25.32 30.73
CA THR A 849 -2.91 -23.89 30.94
C THR A 849 -3.98 -23.02 30.28
N LEU A 850 -4.52 -23.46 29.14
CA LEU A 850 -5.50 -22.72 28.36
C LEU A 850 -6.85 -22.67 29.08
N GLN A 851 -7.37 -21.46 29.28
CA GLN A 851 -8.61 -21.17 29.99
C GLN A 851 -9.68 -20.60 29.05
N GLU A 852 -9.26 -19.91 27.99
CA GLU A 852 -10.12 -19.19 27.06
C GLU A 852 -9.64 -19.41 25.62
N MET A 853 -10.56 -19.87 24.76
CA MET A 853 -10.31 -20.10 23.34
C MET A 853 -11.41 -19.45 22.50
N LYS A 854 -11.03 -18.51 21.63
CA LYS A 854 -11.87 -18.00 20.54
C LYS A 854 -11.26 -18.39 19.19
N ILE A 855 -12.08 -19.02 18.34
CA ILE A 855 -11.75 -19.30 16.94
C ILE A 855 -12.82 -18.66 16.06
N GLU A 856 -12.40 -17.78 15.16
CA GLU A 856 -13.24 -17.13 14.16
C GLU A 856 -12.67 -17.43 12.77
N TYR A 857 -13.54 -17.73 11.81
CA TYR A 857 -13.18 -18.22 10.49
C TYR A 857 -14.12 -17.62 9.44
N SER A 858 -13.75 -17.47 8.16
CA SER A 858 -14.66 -16.87 7.16
C SER A 858 -15.15 -17.77 6.01
N GLN A 859 -14.52 -18.91 5.72
CA GLN A 859 -14.80 -19.63 4.45
C GLN A 859 -14.56 -21.15 4.52
N LEU A 860 -15.56 -21.93 4.99
CA LEU A 860 -15.39 -23.38 5.22
C LEU A 860 -15.21 -24.20 3.94
N ASN A 861 -14.38 -25.23 4.08
CA ASN A 861 -14.27 -26.39 3.22
C ASN A 861 -14.21 -27.68 4.07
N GLU A 862 -14.13 -28.84 3.42
CA GLU A 862 -14.23 -30.16 4.07
C GLU A 862 -13.20 -30.39 5.18
N THR A 863 -11.98 -29.90 4.96
CA THR A 863 -10.88 -29.94 5.93
C THR A 863 -11.19 -29.11 7.18
N THR A 864 -11.65 -27.85 7.05
CA THR A 864 -11.89 -27.00 8.24
C THR A 864 -12.96 -27.56 9.18
N SER A 865 -13.99 -28.24 8.68
CA SER A 865 -14.99 -28.88 9.57
C SER A 865 -14.37 -29.97 10.46
N ASN A 866 -13.41 -30.75 9.97
CA ASN A 866 -12.71 -31.75 10.79
C ASN A 866 -11.92 -31.09 11.93
N MET A 867 -11.28 -29.95 11.67
CA MET A 867 -10.63 -29.14 12.71
C MET A 867 -11.65 -28.65 13.76
N VAL A 868 -12.82 -28.12 13.37
CA VAL A 868 -13.87 -27.71 14.34
C VAL A 868 -14.35 -28.90 15.18
N ILE A 869 -14.51 -30.08 14.58
CA ILE A 869 -14.92 -31.31 15.30
C ILE A 869 -13.86 -31.71 16.33
N SER A 870 -12.57 -31.70 15.96
CA SER A 870 -11.46 -32.00 16.86
C SER A 870 -11.33 -31.00 18.00
N VAL A 871 -11.52 -29.70 17.73
CA VAL A 871 -11.57 -28.67 18.78
C VAL A 871 -12.68 -28.97 19.77
N ILE A 872 -13.91 -29.21 19.31
CA ILE A 872 -15.04 -29.49 20.20
C ILE A 872 -14.75 -30.74 21.04
N ARG A 873 -14.29 -31.84 20.43
CA ARG A 873 -14.00 -33.09 21.16
C ARG A 873 -12.85 -32.95 22.16
N GLY A 874 -11.79 -32.22 21.80
CA GLY A 874 -10.69 -31.93 22.72
C GLY A 874 -11.19 -31.14 23.93
N VAL A 875 -11.98 -30.09 23.71
CA VAL A 875 -12.61 -29.30 24.79
C VAL A 875 -13.56 -30.15 25.63
N THR A 876 -14.33 -31.07 25.05
CA THR A 876 -15.21 -31.99 25.79
C THR A 876 -14.46 -32.78 26.88
N ARG A 877 -13.20 -33.19 26.60
CA ARG A 877 -12.36 -33.97 27.52
C ARG A 877 -11.46 -33.10 28.42
N ASN A 878 -11.20 -31.86 28.00
CA ASN A 878 -10.34 -30.90 28.68
C ASN A 878 -10.87 -30.51 30.08
N LYS A 879 -9.96 -30.12 30.98
CA LYS A 879 -10.25 -29.79 32.40
C LYS A 879 -9.72 -28.42 32.86
N ALA A 880 -9.31 -27.56 31.93
CA ALA A 880 -8.75 -26.23 32.19
C ALA A 880 -9.54 -25.11 31.50
N ILE A 881 -10.10 -25.39 30.31
CA ILE A 881 -10.87 -24.44 29.51
C ILE A 881 -12.20 -24.14 30.20
N THR A 882 -12.46 -22.85 30.41
CA THR A 882 -13.65 -22.28 31.03
C THR A 882 -14.49 -21.44 30.07
N SER A 883 -13.90 -20.95 28.97
CA SER A 883 -14.61 -20.20 27.92
C SER A 883 -14.23 -20.70 26.52
N LEU A 884 -15.25 -20.94 25.69
CA LEU A 884 -15.10 -21.33 24.28
C LEU A 884 -15.99 -20.45 23.38
N THR A 885 -15.41 -19.86 22.35
CA THR A 885 -16.12 -19.16 21.27
C THR A 885 -15.76 -19.77 19.93
N LEU A 886 -16.76 -20.15 19.13
CA LEU A 886 -16.59 -20.64 17.77
C LEU A 886 -17.50 -19.84 16.81
N ASP A 887 -16.90 -19.10 15.86
CA ASP A 887 -17.63 -18.38 14.80
C ASP A 887 -17.22 -18.85 13.40
N VAL A 888 -18.18 -19.41 12.68
CA VAL A 888 -17.92 -20.24 11.49
C VAL A 888 -19.06 -20.10 10.46
N PRO A 889 -18.98 -19.13 9.53
CA PRO A 889 -20.04 -18.75 8.61
C PRO A 889 -20.03 -19.57 7.30
N SER A 890 -20.61 -20.79 7.31
CA SER A 890 -20.89 -21.62 6.11
C SER A 890 -19.63 -22.08 5.34
N THR A 891 -19.60 -23.12 4.49
CA THR A 891 -20.56 -24.11 3.93
C THR A 891 -20.42 -25.52 4.59
N PRO A 892 -20.86 -26.67 4.01
CA PRO A 892 -20.65 -28.02 4.58
C PRO A 892 -19.18 -28.50 4.56
N PRO A 893 -18.81 -29.59 5.29
CA PRO A 893 -19.65 -30.67 5.82
C PRO A 893 -20.22 -30.41 7.21
N LEU A 894 -21.23 -31.24 7.53
CA LEU A 894 -22.03 -31.21 8.74
C LEU A 894 -21.23 -31.64 9.98
N LEU A 895 -21.52 -31.03 11.13
CA LEU A 895 -21.06 -31.56 12.42
C LEU A 895 -21.70 -32.94 12.68
N PRO A 896 -20.92 -33.96 13.10
CA PRO A 896 -21.43 -35.29 13.39
C PRO A 896 -22.47 -35.30 14.51
N ASP A 897 -23.35 -36.30 14.47
CA ASP A 897 -24.42 -36.45 15.46
C ASP A 897 -23.87 -36.55 16.89
N GLY A 898 -24.46 -35.75 17.77
CA GLY A 898 -24.20 -35.76 19.21
C GLY A 898 -22.92 -35.05 19.66
N VAL A 899 -22.11 -34.44 18.78
CA VAL A 899 -20.84 -33.79 19.19
C VAL A 899 -21.06 -32.60 20.15
N ILE A 900 -22.08 -31.77 19.91
CA ILE A 900 -22.46 -30.67 20.82
C ILE A 900 -23.13 -31.21 22.10
N GLU A 901 -23.93 -32.27 22.00
CA GLU A 901 -24.54 -32.91 23.18
C GLU A 901 -23.47 -33.51 24.10
N GLN A 902 -22.45 -34.17 23.54
CA GLN A 902 -21.30 -34.69 24.28
C GLN A 902 -20.54 -33.57 25.00
N LEU A 903 -20.26 -32.44 24.33
CA LEU A 903 -19.64 -31.27 24.97
C LEU A 903 -20.44 -30.84 26.21
N LEU A 904 -21.76 -30.67 26.07
CA LEU A 904 -22.67 -30.18 27.12
C LEU A 904 -22.99 -31.22 28.21
N LYS A 905 -22.73 -32.49 27.95
CA LYS A 905 -22.99 -33.59 28.87
C LYS A 905 -21.74 -34.00 29.64
N ASP A 906 -20.59 -34.08 28.98
CA ASP A 906 -19.37 -34.69 29.52
C ASP A 906 -18.36 -33.66 30.04
N ASN A 907 -18.34 -32.42 29.53
CA ASN A 907 -17.49 -31.35 30.07
C ASN A 907 -18.07 -30.79 31.37
N ASN A 908 -17.21 -30.60 32.39
CA ASN A 908 -17.58 -30.08 33.71
C ASN A 908 -16.83 -28.81 34.15
N THR A 909 -16.08 -28.16 33.27
CA THR A 909 -15.29 -26.95 33.55
C THR A 909 -15.74 -25.70 32.79
N LEU A 910 -16.38 -25.88 31.63
CA LEU A 910 -16.84 -24.82 30.75
C LEU A 910 -17.97 -24.02 31.42
N GLN A 911 -17.80 -22.70 31.51
CA GLN A 911 -18.73 -21.76 32.14
C GLN A 911 -19.32 -20.78 31.12
N ALA A 912 -18.61 -20.50 30.04
CA ALA A 912 -19.05 -19.63 28.95
C ALA A 912 -18.92 -20.33 27.60
N LEU A 913 -19.97 -20.26 26.79
CA LEU A 913 -20.02 -20.91 25.47
C LEU A 913 -20.69 -19.98 24.45
N SER A 914 -19.96 -19.60 23.41
CA SER A 914 -20.48 -18.85 22.27
C SER A 914 -20.39 -19.72 21.00
N LEU A 915 -21.54 -19.98 20.37
CA LEU A 915 -21.67 -20.86 19.20
C LEU A 915 -22.34 -20.13 18.03
N ASN A 916 -21.51 -19.58 17.16
CA ASN A 916 -21.93 -18.89 15.94
C ASN A 916 -21.83 -19.84 14.74
N ILE A 917 -22.62 -20.92 14.79
CA ILE A 917 -22.64 -22.01 13.80
C ILE A 917 -24.04 -22.08 13.16
N PRO A 918 -24.18 -21.96 11.82
CA PRO A 918 -25.46 -21.99 11.12
C PRO A 918 -26.26 -23.30 11.32
N ASP A 919 -27.59 -23.20 11.43
CA ASP A 919 -28.52 -24.34 11.53
C ASP A 919 -28.41 -25.36 10.37
N ILE A 920 -27.90 -24.94 9.20
CA ILE A 920 -27.67 -25.79 8.02
C ILE A 920 -26.44 -26.71 8.16
N ASN A 921 -25.52 -26.40 9.09
CA ASN A 921 -24.33 -27.20 9.38
C ASN A 921 -24.58 -28.27 10.47
N LEU A 922 -25.80 -28.32 11.03
CA LEU A 922 -26.20 -29.28 12.07
C LEU A 922 -27.09 -30.39 11.50
N LEU A 923 -26.77 -31.64 11.84
CA LEU A 923 -27.65 -32.78 11.57
C LEU A 923 -28.93 -32.69 12.43
N PRO A 924 -30.10 -33.15 11.93
CA PRO A 924 -31.34 -33.14 12.70
C PRO A 924 -31.28 -33.94 14.01
N SER A 925 -30.43 -34.97 14.09
CA SER A 925 -30.25 -35.80 15.28
C SER A 925 -29.41 -35.12 16.36
N SER A 926 -28.43 -34.27 16.00
CA SER A 926 -27.67 -33.40 16.91
C SER A 926 -28.51 -32.43 17.74
N LEU A 927 -29.80 -32.29 17.44
CA LEU A 927 -30.73 -31.39 18.11
C LEU A 927 -31.58 -32.08 19.19
N ASN A 928 -31.39 -33.39 19.43
CA ASN A 928 -32.11 -34.15 20.47
C ASN A 928 -31.38 -34.10 21.83
N ILE A 929 -30.94 -32.92 22.26
CA ILE A 929 -30.20 -32.75 23.53
C ILE A 929 -31.13 -33.12 24.69
N VAL A 930 -30.85 -34.24 25.38
CA VAL A 930 -31.70 -34.69 26.51
C VAL A 930 -31.16 -34.22 27.86
N GLU A 931 -29.83 -34.17 28.00
CA GLU A 931 -29.14 -33.99 29.28
C GLU A 931 -27.97 -33.01 29.12
N VAL A 932 -27.94 -31.98 29.97
CA VAL A 932 -26.82 -31.03 30.09
C VAL A 932 -26.30 -31.11 31.53
N SER A 933 -25.00 -31.32 31.70
CA SER A 933 -24.33 -31.34 33.01
C SER A 933 -23.29 -30.23 33.18
N THR A 934 -22.83 -29.63 32.07
CA THR A 934 -21.85 -28.53 32.05
C THR A 934 -22.35 -27.31 32.83
N PRO A 935 -21.52 -26.70 33.70
CA PRO A 935 -21.91 -25.59 34.59
C PRO A 935 -21.91 -24.22 33.87
N LEU A 936 -22.64 -24.12 32.75
CA LEU A 936 -22.74 -22.89 31.96
C LEU A 936 -23.43 -21.77 32.75
N ALA A 937 -22.71 -20.66 32.92
CA ALA A 937 -23.22 -19.38 33.43
C ALA A 937 -23.48 -18.37 32.30
N ALA A 938 -22.88 -18.55 31.13
CA ALA A 938 -23.06 -17.69 29.97
C ALA A 938 -23.21 -18.48 28.67
N LEU A 939 -24.18 -18.07 27.84
CA LEU A 939 -24.45 -18.68 26.54
C LEU A 939 -24.72 -17.61 25.48
N GLU A 940 -24.01 -17.69 24.36
CA GLU A 940 -24.31 -16.94 23.15
C GLU A 940 -24.59 -17.94 22.01
N ILE A 941 -25.68 -17.69 21.28
CA ILE A 941 -26.04 -18.44 20.08
C ILE A 941 -26.04 -17.45 18.91
N GLY A 942 -25.28 -17.77 17.86
CA GLY A 942 -24.85 -16.74 16.93
C GLY A 942 -25.79 -16.30 15.84
N ARG A 943 -25.40 -15.18 15.24
CA ARG A 943 -26.13 -14.35 14.26
C ARG A 943 -26.61 -15.09 13.01
N TRP A 944 -26.08 -16.27 12.71
CA TRP A 944 -26.37 -17.07 11.53
C TRP A 944 -27.70 -17.86 11.58
N ARG A 945 -28.70 -17.34 12.31
CA ARG A 945 -30.07 -17.88 12.43
C ARG A 945 -30.16 -19.32 12.93
N SER A 946 -29.45 -19.63 14.02
CA SER A 946 -29.36 -20.96 14.63
C SER A 946 -30.58 -21.31 15.50
N ARG A 947 -31.79 -21.09 14.96
CA ARG A 947 -33.06 -21.17 15.70
C ARG A 947 -33.34 -22.56 16.25
N LYS A 948 -33.00 -23.63 15.52
CA LYS A 948 -33.22 -25.01 15.99
C LYS A 948 -32.32 -25.32 17.18
N LEU A 949 -31.03 -25.00 17.08
CA LEU A 949 -30.06 -25.17 18.18
C LEU A 949 -30.57 -24.46 19.44
N MET A 950 -30.99 -23.21 19.30
CA MET A 950 -31.60 -22.43 20.38
C MET A 950 -32.82 -23.14 21.02
N THR A 951 -33.79 -23.59 20.21
CA THR A 951 -35.00 -24.22 20.75
C THR A 951 -34.75 -25.55 21.46
N SER A 952 -33.75 -26.32 21.03
CA SER A 952 -33.36 -27.58 21.67
C SER A 952 -32.51 -27.38 22.92
N LEU A 953 -31.64 -26.37 22.94
CA LEU A 953 -30.64 -26.20 24.00
C LEU A 953 -31.19 -25.48 25.24
N LEU A 954 -31.90 -24.37 25.06
CA LEU A 954 -32.31 -23.48 26.16
C LEU A 954 -33.16 -24.13 27.27
N PRO A 955 -34.07 -25.11 27.01
CA PRO A 955 -34.86 -25.72 28.08
C PRO A 955 -34.08 -26.65 29.02
N HIS A 956 -32.89 -27.11 28.60
CA HIS A 956 -32.11 -28.13 29.31
C HIS A 956 -30.98 -27.52 30.16
N ILE A 957 -30.50 -26.33 29.81
CA ILE A 957 -29.56 -25.54 30.63
C ILE A 957 -30.29 -24.93 31.83
N LYS A 958 -29.59 -24.73 32.95
CA LYS A 958 -30.10 -24.02 34.14
C LYS A 958 -29.01 -23.13 34.74
N GLY A 959 -29.42 -22.01 35.35
CA GLY A 959 -28.52 -21.15 36.11
C GLY A 959 -27.74 -20.12 35.28
N LEU A 960 -28.19 -19.82 34.06
CA LEU A 960 -27.57 -18.77 33.25
C LEU A 960 -27.68 -17.39 33.93
N HIS A 961 -26.60 -16.63 33.80
CA HIS A 961 -26.47 -15.22 34.17
C HIS A 961 -26.39 -14.32 32.93
N CYS A 962 -25.84 -14.80 31.82
CA CYS A 962 -25.77 -14.09 30.54
C CYS A 962 -26.36 -14.94 29.42
N LEU A 963 -27.24 -14.36 28.61
CA LEU A 963 -27.85 -15.04 27.46
C LEU A 963 -27.96 -14.08 26.27
N ILE A 964 -27.34 -14.45 25.15
CA ILE A 964 -27.35 -13.69 23.89
C ILE A 964 -28.00 -14.55 22.81
N LEU A 965 -29.12 -14.08 22.24
CA LEU A 965 -29.90 -14.82 21.23
C LEU A 965 -29.94 -14.11 19.87
N PRO A 966 -29.95 -14.86 18.75
CA PRO A 966 -29.96 -14.29 17.40
C PRO A 966 -31.38 -14.26 16.78
N ASP A 967 -32.33 -14.93 17.44
CA ASP A 967 -33.68 -15.19 16.99
C ASP A 967 -34.66 -14.97 18.15
N PRO A 968 -35.91 -14.54 17.86
CA PRO A 968 -36.94 -14.39 18.89
C PRO A 968 -37.23 -15.68 19.66
N TYR A 969 -37.42 -15.52 20.97
CA TYR A 969 -37.80 -16.59 21.88
C TYR A 969 -38.86 -16.08 22.89
N PRO A 970 -39.90 -16.86 23.27
CA PRO A 970 -40.98 -16.38 24.14
C PRO A 970 -40.48 -15.91 25.52
N PRO A 971 -40.67 -14.62 25.90
CA PRO A 971 -40.15 -14.07 27.15
C PRO A 971 -40.62 -14.83 28.41
N HIS A 972 -41.89 -15.25 28.47
CA HIS A 972 -42.38 -16.02 29.63
C HIS A 972 -41.63 -17.34 29.82
N LEU A 973 -41.35 -18.10 28.74
CA LEU A 973 -40.58 -19.34 28.82
C LEU A 973 -39.13 -19.08 29.24
N LEU A 974 -38.54 -17.99 28.74
CA LEU A 974 -37.17 -17.58 29.05
C LEU A 974 -36.99 -17.29 30.54
N PHE A 975 -37.83 -16.44 31.13
CA PHE A 975 -37.74 -16.11 32.56
C PHE A 975 -38.27 -17.22 33.50
N LEU A 976 -39.14 -18.13 33.01
CA LEU A 976 -39.47 -19.37 33.74
C LEU A 976 -38.29 -20.33 33.85
N SER A 977 -37.48 -20.43 32.79
CA SER A 977 -36.35 -21.36 32.72
C SER A 977 -35.09 -20.79 33.37
N HIS A 978 -34.85 -19.48 33.18
CA HIS A 978 -33.64 -18.77 33.58
C HIS A 978 -33.95 -17.52 34.43
N PRO A 979 -34.50 -17.66 35.65
CA PRO A 979 -34.85 -16.53 36.51
C PRO A 979 -33.63 -15.73 37.01
N SER A 980 -32.43 -16.32 36.96
CA SER A 980 -31.15 -15.75 37.44
C SER A 980 -30.45 -14.79 36.47
N LEU A 981 -31.02 -14.53 35.28
CA LEU A 981 -30.37 -13.71 34.26
C LEU A 981 -30.05 -12.29 34.75
N HIS A 982 -28.81 -11.88 34.52
CA HIS A 982 -28.28 -10.54 34.74
C HIS A 982 -28.16 -9.76 33.42
N THR A 983 -27.85 -10.45 32.31
CA THR A 983 -27.61 -9.89 30.98
C THR A 983 -28.42 -10.66 29.94
N LEU A 984 -29.14 -9.94 29.08
CA LEU A 984 -29.96 -10.52 28.01
C LEU A 984 -29.85 -9.72 26.71
N THR A 985 -29.56 -10.38 25.58
CA THR A 985 -29.93 -9.90 24.24
C THR A 985 -31.08 -10.76 23.72
N LEU A 986 -32.20 -10.12 23.37
CA LEU A 986 -33.38 -10.81 22.85
C LEU A 986 -33.99 -10.04 21.67
N PRO A 987 -33.96 -10.62 20.46
CA PRO A 987 -34.71 -10.10 19.33
C PRO A 987 -36.22 -10.33 19.49
N LEU A 988 -37.02 -9.41 18.96
CA LEU A 988 -38.48 -9.35 19.09
C LEU A 988 -39.10 -9.16 17.69
N ASP A 989 -40.06 -10.02 17.35
CA ASP A 989 -40.75 -10.05 16.05
C ASP A 989 -42.23 -9.65 16.12
N THR A 990 -42.76 -9.43 17.32
CA THR A 990 -44.19 -9.25 17.58
C THR A 990 -44.43 -8.23 18.69
N ALA A 991 -45.48 -7.41 18.55
CA ALA A 991 -45.85 -6.44 19.59
C ALA A 991 -46.19 -7.13 20.92
N GLU A 992 -46.81 -8.31 20.85
CA GLU A 992 -47.18 -9.13 21.99
C GLU A 992 -45.96 -9.63 22.79
N SER A 993 -44.91 -10.09 22.11
CA SER A 993 -43.68 -10.54 22.81
C SER A 993 -42.93 -9.37 23.45
N ALA A 994 -42.87 -8.21 22.77
CA ALA A 994 -42.31 -6.99 23.34
C ALA A 994 -43.10 -6.50 24.58
N ILE A 995 -44.45 -6.48 24.50
CA ILE A 995 -45.31 -6.13 25.64
C ILE A 995 -45.13 -7.12 26.80
N GLU A 996 -45.04 -8.43 26.52
CA GLU A 996 -44.81 -9.47 27.54
C GLU A 996 -43.46 -9.27 28.23
N LEU A 997 -42.38 -9.08 27.47
CA LEU A 997 -41.04 -8.80 28.00
C LEU A 997 -41.05 -7.60 28.95
N PHE A 998 -41.55 -6.46 28.49
CA PHE A 998 -41.57 -5.24 29.31
C PHE A 998 -42.46 -5.39 30.55
N THR A 999 -43.57 -6.13 30.47
CA THR A 999 -44.44 -6.43 31.61
C THR A 999 -43.72 -7.30 32.67
N ILE A 1000 -42.97 -8.32 32.24
CA ILE A 1000 -42.13 -9.12 33.15
C ILE A 1000 -41.08 -8.21 33.82
N LEU A 1001 -40.42 -7.36 33.04
CA LEU A 1001 -39.36 -6.47 33.52
C LEU A 1001 -39.82 -5.37 34.47
N GLN A 1002 -41.12 -5.00 34.52
CA GLN A 1002 -41.66 -4.12 35.56
C GLN A 1002 -41.43 -4.67 36.98
N THR A 1003 -41.43 -6.00 37.13
CA THR A 1003 -41.27 -6.68 38.44
C THR A 1003 -39.99 -7.49 38.60
N ASN A 1004 -39.25 -7.73 37.51
CA ASN A 1004 -37.97 -8.43 37.56
C ASN A 1004 -36.93 -7.64 38.40
N THR A 1005 -36.18 -8.37 39.23
CA THR A 1005 -35.14 -7.82 40.11
C THR A 1005 -33.73 -8.35 39.85
N THR A 1006 -33.56 -9.21 38.84
CA THR A 1006 -32.29 -9.88 38.53
C THR A 1006 -31.57 -9.22 37.36
N LEU A 1007 -32.30 -8.86 36.30
CA LEU A 1007 -31.73 -8.29 35.08
C LEU A 1007 -31.17 -6.89 35.33
N LYS A 1008 -29.95 -6.68 34.85
CA LYS A 1008 -29.13 -5.46 34.97
C LYS A 1008 -28.77 -4.88 33.60
N ALA A 1009 -28.64 -5.73 32.58
CA ALA A 1009 -28.30 -5.35 31.22
C ALA A 1009 -29.30 -5.97 30.22
N LEU A 1010 -29.89 -5.16 29.36
CA LEU A 1010 -30.82 -5.59 28.30
C LEU A 1010 -30.41 -4.96 26.96
N SER A 1011 -30.36 -5.77 25.92
CA SER A 1011 -30.28 -5.34 24.52
C SER A 1011 -31.44 -5.97 23.76
N VAL A 1012 -32.17 -5.17 22.99
CA VAL A 1012 -33.33 -5.61 22.20
C VAL A 1012 -33.20 -5.20 20.75
N GLU A 1013 -33.47 -6.16 19.86
CA GLU A 1013 -33.48 -6.01 18.41
C GLU A 1013 -34.94 -6.18 17.95
N ILE A 1014 -35.54 -5.15 17.34
CA ILE A 1014 -36.95 -5.12 16.93
C ILE A 1014 -37.02 -5.27 15.41
N LYS A 1015 -37.25 -6.51 14.95
CA LYS A 1015 -37.03 -6.92 13.55
C LYS A 1015 -38.02 -6.39 12.52
N GLU A 1016 -39.14 -5.78 12.93
CA GLU A 1016 -40.14 -5.22 12.02
C GLU A 1016 -40.78 -3.94 12.60
N GLU A 1017 -40.99 -2.92 11.77
CA GLU A 1017 -41.68 -1.67 12.15
C GLU A 1017 -43.07 -1.92 12.78
N ARG A 1018 -43.74 -3.00 12.35
CA ARG A 1018 -45.09 -3.39 12.80
C ARG A 1018 -45.18 -3.75 14.29
N VAL A 1019 -44.05 -3.99 14.94
CA VAL A 1019 -43.95 -4.22 16.39
C VAL A 1019 -44.24 -2.94 17.18
N TYR A 1020 -43.90 -1.76 16.63
CA TYR A 1020 -44.05 -0.46 17.28
C TYR A 1020 -45.52 -0.01 17.35
N THR A 1021 -46.23 -0.54 18.34
CA THR A 1021 -47.61 -0.16 18.67
C THR A 1021 -47.65 0.79 19.87
N SER A 1022 -48.69 1.62 19.97
CA SER A 1022 -48.89 2.49 21.14
C SER A 1022 -49.04 1.71 22.46
N SER A 1023 -49.56 0.48 22.40
CA SER A 1023 -49.57 -0.49 23.50
C SER A 1023 -48.16 -0.94 23.92
N MET A 1024 -47.27 -1.22 22.96
CA MET A 1024 -45.87 -1.54 23.24
C MET A 1024 -45.12 -0.34 23.80
N GLY A 1025 -45.37 0.87 23.29
CA GLY A 1025 -44.80 2.12 23.82
C GLY A 1025 -45.22 2.39 25.26
N THR A 1026 -46.50 2.18 25.57
CA THR A 1026 -47.01 2.27 26.95
C THR A 1026 -46.32 1.25 27.86
N SER A 1027 -46.18 -0.01 27.41
CA SER A 1027 -45.50 -1.05 28.21
C SER A 1027 -44.02 -0.76 28.46
N LEU A 1028 -43.30 -0.22 27.47
CA LEU A 1028 -41.91 0.25 27.63
C LEU A 1028 -41.83 1.42 28.62
N GLN A 1029 -42.72 2.40 28.50
CA GLN A 1029 -42.78 3.55 29.42
C GLN A 1029 -43.02 3.09 30.86
N ASP A 1030 -43.94 2.15 31.07
CA ASP A 1030 -44.25 1.57 32.37
C ASP A 1030 -43.07 0.77 32.93
N MET A 1031 -42.39 -0.02 32.11
CA MET A 1031 -41.16 -0.74 32.49
C MET A 1031 -40.07 0.21 32.95
N LEU A 1032 -39.76 1.26 32.17
CA LEU A 1032 -38.76 2.27 32.53
C LEU A 1032 -39.12 3.05 33.80
N THR A 1033 -40.40 3.26 34.05
CA THR A 1033 -40.92 3.98 35.23
C THR A 1033 -40.88 3.12 36.50
N GLN A 1034 -41.17 1.82 36.37
CA GLN A 1034 -41.32 0.90 37.51
C GLN A 1034 -40.02 0.18 37.87
N ASN A 1035 -39.26 -0.31 36.88
CA ASN A 1035 -38.05 -1.08 37.11
C ASN A 1035 -36.97 -0.25 37.83
N ARG A 1036 -36.24 -0.90 38.77
CA ARG A 1036 -35.19 -0.28 39.58
C ARG A 1036 -33.84 -1.01 39.52
N THR A 1037 -33.71 -2.06 38.71
CA THR A 1037 -32.52 -2.93 38.65
C THR A 1037 -31.75 -2.85 37.33
N LEU A 1038 -32.44 -2.52 36.25
CA LEU A 1038 -31.85 -2.33 34.93
C LEU A 1038 -30.95 -1.08 34.93
N LYS A 1039 -29.69 -1.30 34.55
CA LYS A 1039 -28.61 -0.31 34.49
C LYS A 1039 -28.17 -0.01 33.06
N TYR A 1040 -28.21 -1.01 32.18
CA TYR A 1040 -27.77 -0.89 30.79
C TYR A 1040 -28.95 -1.26 29.88
N LEU A 1041 -29.29 -0.37 28.95
CA LEU A 1041 -30.36 -0.58 27.97
C LEU A 1041 -29.85 -0.19 26.59
N GLU A 1042 -29.86 -1.16 25.66
CA GLU A 1042 -29.59 -0.99 24.24
C GLU A 1042 -30.87 -1.33 23.45
N ILE A 1043 -31.28 -0.44 22.55
CA ILE A 1043 -32.32 -0.69 21.54
C ILE A 1043 -31.62 -0.48 20.20
N SER A 1044 -31.29 -1.58 19.53
CA SER A 1044 -30.38 -1.57 18.38
C SER A 1044 -31.04 -0.99 17.13
N ASP A 1045 -32.29 -1.37 16.87
CA ASP A 1045 -33.04 -0.97 15.68
C ASP A 1045 -33.61 0.45 15.78
N GLU A 1046 -33.98 0.96 14.62
CA GLU A 1046 -34.60 2.26 14.40
C GLU A 1046 -35.91 2.40 15.19
N ILE A 1047 -35.98 3.41 16.06
CA ILE A 1047 -37.17 3.74 16.84
C ILE A 1047 -38.02 4.75 16.05
N PRO A 1048 -39.25 4.44 15.62
CA PRO A 1048 -40.11 5.38 14.89
C PRO A 1048 -40.35 6.68 15.66
N SER A 1049 -40.52 7.79 14.95
CA SER A 1049 -40.71 9.12 15.56
C SER A 1049 -41.90 9.15 16.53
N SER A 1050 -43.01 8.53 16.15
CA SER A 1050 -44.20 8.36 17.01
C SER A 1050 -43.97 7.60 18.33
N PHE A 1051 -42.82 6.92 18.48
CA PHE A 1051 -42.47 6.09 19.62
C PHE A 1051 -41.53 6.80 20.62
N LEU A 1052 -40.77 7.79 20.17
CA LEU A 1052 -39.83 8.58 20.97
C LEU A 1052 -40.46 9.28 22.21
N PRO A 1053 -41.73 9.75 22.18
CA PRO A 1053 -42.38 10.32 23.38
C PRO A 1053 -42.55 9.34 24.55
N PHE A 1054 -42.80 8.06 24.27
CA PHE A 1054 -42.96 7.03 25.30
C PHE A 1054 -41.63 6.74 26.00
N LEU A 1055 -40.56 6.57 25.22
CA LEU A 1055 -39.20 6.42 25.72
C LEU A 1055 -38.78 7.64 26.56
N THR A 1056 -38.99 8.85 26.04
CA THR A 1056 -38.70 10.12 26.73
C THR A 1056 -39.44 10.23 28.07
N THR A 1057 -40.72 9.84 28.11
CA THR A 1057 -41.54 9.90 29.32
C THR A 1057 -41.12 8.85 30.35
N GLY A 1058 -40.80 7.62 29.92
CA GLY A 1058 -40.30 6.57 30.81
C GLY A 1058 -38.95 6.93 31.44
N LEU A 1059 -38.00 7.42 30.62
CA LEU A 1059 -36.69 7.86 31.08
C LEU A 1059 -36.77 9.02 32.08
N ARG A 1060 -37.74 9.95 31.93
CA ARG A 1060 -37.98 11.04 32.89
C ARG A 1060 -38.23 10.53 34.31
N HIS A 1061 -38.82 9.34 34.48
CA HIS A 1061 -39.10 8.75 35.80
C HIS A 1061 -38.11 7.65 36.22
N ASN A 1062 -37.32 7.09 35.31
CA ASN A 1062 -36.28 6.11 35.65
C ASN A 1062 -35.18 6.72 36.55
N THR A 1063 -34.64 5.90 37.46
CA THR A 1063 -33.56 6.27 38.40
C THR A 1063 -32.44 5.23 38.49
N SER A 1064 -32.52 4.12 37.77
CA SER A 1064 -31.57 3.00 37.86
C SER A 1064 -30.60 2.93 36.70
N LEU A 1065 -31.01 3.44 35.53
CA LEU A 1065 -30.24 3.37 34.31
C LEU A 1065 -28.94 4.17 34.43
N GLN A 1066 -27.83 3.57 34.03
CA GLN A 1066 -26.48 4.11 34.03
C GLN A 1066 -25.95 4.26 32.60
N GLN A 1067 -26.49 3.50 31.65
CA GLN A 1067 -26.15 3.55 30.25
C GLN A 1067 -27.39 3.41 29.36
N LEU A 1068 -27.44 4.19 28.28
CA LEU A 1068 -28.47 4.11 27.24
C LEU A 1068 -27.80 4.05 25.86
N SER A 1069 -28.25 3.14 25.00
CA SER A 1069 -27.90 3.08 23.57
C SER A 1069 -29.19 2.98 22.74
N VAL A 1070 -29.42 3.92 21.83
CA VAL A 1070 -30.66 4.00 21.02
C VAL A 1070 -30.43 4.60 19.63
N SER A 1071 -31.15 4.08 18.63
CA SER A 1071 -31.27 4.67 17.29
C SER A 1071 -32.56 5.51 17.20
N ILE A 1072 -32.47 6.83 17.02
CA ILE A 1072 -33.62 7.76 17.04
C ILE A 1072 -33.64 8.72 15.83
N PRO A 1073 -34.83 9.06 15.30
CA PRO A 1073 -34.97 9.87 14.09
C PRO A 1073 -34.71 11.34 14.35
N LEU A 1074 -34.07 11.99 13.38
CA LEU A 1074 -33.63 13.37 13.47
C LEU A 1074 -34.79 14.36 13.22
N ASN A 1075 -35.57 14.65 14.25
CA ASN A 1075 -36.69 15.60 14.18
C ASN A 1075 -36.78 16.54 15.39
N GLU A 1076 -37.79 17.41 15.43
CA GLU A 1076 -37.96 18.42 16.50
C GLU A 1076 -38.15 17.82 17.92
N GLU A 1077 -38.54 16.55 18.05
CA GLU A 1077 -38.70 15.89 19.34
C GLU A 1077 -37.37 15.46 19.97
N VAL A 1078 -36.30 15.31 19.17
CA VAL A 1078 -34.94 14.97 19.65
C VAL A 1078 -34.48 15.94 20.75
N ARG A 1079 -34.81 17.24 20.61
CA ARG A 1079 -34.46 18.24 21.63
C ARG A 1079 -35.15 17.97 22.96
N ALA A 1080 -36.40 17.47 22.95
CA ALA A 1080 -37.12 17.11 24.16
C ALA A 1080 -36.52 15.86 24.82
N PHE A 1081 -36.07 14.88 24.02
CA PHE A 1081 -35.34 13.71 24.48
C PHE A 1081 -34.00 14.09 25.14
N ILE A 1082 -33.12 14.83 24.44
CA ILE A 1082 -31.81 15.26 24.96
C ILE A 1082 -31.98 16.11 26.24
N ASN A 1083 -32.99 16.99 26.30
CA ASN A 1083 -33.30 17.77 27.50
C ASN A 1083 -33.72 16.90 28.71
N VAL A 1084 -34.31 15.72 28.49
CA VAL A 1084 -34.60 14.77 29.58
C VAL A 1084 -33.32 14.05 30.00
N ILE A 1085 -32.47 13.65 29.05
CA ILE A 1085 -31.17 13.02 29.35
C ILE A 1085 -30.25 13.97 30.11
N SER A 1086 -30.19 15.26 29.77
CA SER A 1086 -29.35 16.24 30.48
C SER A 1086 -29.70 16.44 31.96
N GLN A 1087 -30.89 15.99 32.39
CA GLN A 1087 -31.33 16.02 33.79
C GLN A 1087 -31.07 14.71 34.55
N LYS A 1088 -30.39 13.73 33.93
CA LYS A 1088 -30.29 12.34 34.41
C LYS A 1088 -28.89 11.98 34.92
N ASN A 1089 -28.42 12.68 35.95
CA ASN A 1089 -27.10 12.49 36.59
C ASN A 1089 -26.69 11.03 36.92
N ASN A 1090 -27.64 10.09 36.98
CA ASN A 1090 -27.42 8.65 37.11
C ASN A 1090 -26.87 7.97 35.83
N VAL A 1091 -27.21 8.48 34.65
CA VAL A 1091 -26.69 8.06 33.34
C VAL A 1091 -25.29 8.63 33.17
N LYS A 1092 -24.32 7.76 32.89
CA LYS A 1092 -22.91 8.12 32.70
C LYS A 1092 -22.39 7.81 31.29
N GLU A 1093 -23.13 6.99 30.56
CA GLU A 1093 -22.72 6.42 29.28
C GLU A 1093 -23.89 6.54 28.31
N ILE A 1094 -23.69 7.22 27.18
CA ILE A 1094 -24.75 7.52 26.22
C ILE A 1094 -24.24 7.19 24.81
N GLU A 1095 -24.95 6.33 24.09
CA GLU A 1095 -24.75 6.06 22.65
C GLU A 1095 -26.05 6.46 21.95
N ILE A 1096 -26.00 7.43 21.03
CA ILE A 1096 -27.17 7.86 20.25
C ILE A 1096 -26.80 7.79 18.77
N ASN A 1097 -27.58 7.01 18.02
CA ASN A 1097 -27.51 6.95 16.58
C ASN A 1097 -28.67 7.77 15.99
N PHE A 1098 -28.35 8.80 15.21
CA PHE A 1098 -29.30 9.67 14.54
C PHE A 1098 -29.53 9.18 13.11
N ILE A 1099 -30.78 8.84 12.83
CA ILE A 1099 -31.24 8.32 11.53
C ILE A 1099 -32.19 9.31 10.85
N PRO A 1100 -32.38 9.25 9.52
CA PRO A 1100 -33.45 9.97 8.84
C PRO A 1100 -34.82 9.64 9.45
N ASP A 1101 -35.72 10.63 9.54
CA ASP A 1101 -37.11 10.36 9.93
C ASP A 1101 -37.82 9.56 8.82
N GLN A 1102 -38.67 8.60 9.18
CA GLN A 1102 -39.41 7.75 8.23
C GLN A 1102 -40.24 8.54 7.21
N SER A 1103 -40.58 9.80 7.50
CA SER A 1103 -41.18 10.73 6.55
C SER A 1103 -40.33 10.99 5.29
N TYR A 1104 -39.03 10.69 5.34
CA TYR A 1104 -38.05 10.83 4.25
C TYR A 1104 -37.68 9.50 3.57
N SER A 1105 -38.29 8.36 3.93
CA SER A 1105 -37.98 7.01 3.41
C SER A 1105 -38.13 6.77 1.88
N ASN A 1106 -38.47 7.81 1.11
CA ASN A 1106 -38.49 7.79 -0.37
C ASN A 1106 -37.51 8.80 -0.99
N CYS A 1107 -36.70 9.48 -0.18
CA CYS A 1107 -35.64 10.39 -0.64
C CYS A 1107 -34.47 9.60 -1.21
N SER A 1108 -33.71 10.26 -2.08
CA SER A 1108 -32.35 9.82 -2.42
C SER A 1108 -31.37 10.21 -1.30
N GLU A 1109 -30.27 9.47 -1.19
CA GLU A 1109 -29.17 9.71 -0.24
C GLU A 1109 -28.72 11.19 -0.22
N LYS A 1110 -28.64 11.84 -1.39
CA LYS A 1110 -28.31 13.27 -1.52
C LYS A 1110 -29.39 14.24 -1.03
N GLU A 1111 -30.65 13.82 -1.02
CA GLU A 1111 -31.75 14.59 -0.43
C GLU A 1111 -31.78 14.39 1.10
N GLU A 1112 -31.47 13.19 1.58
CA GLU A 1112 -31.28 12.92 3.01
C GLU A 1112 -30.11 13.73 3.57
N GLU A 1113 -28.94 13.74 2.92
CA GLU A 1113 -27.81 14.63 3.27
C GLU A 1113 -28.23 16.10 3.41
N GLN A 1114 -28.98 16.64 2.44
CA GLN A 1114 -29.42 18.04 2.42
C GLN A 1114 -30.39 18.39 3.56
N ILE A 1115 -31.13 17.40 4.08
CA ILE A 1115 -32.08 17.57 5.18
C ILE A 1115 -31.40 17.34 6.53
N MET A 1116 -30.58 16.29 6.63
CA MET A 1116 -29.90 15.87 7.85
C MET A 1116 -28.80 16.86 8.27
N THR A 1117 -28.04 17.40 7.32
CA THR A 1117 -26.90 18.30 7.61
C THR A 1117 -27.30 19.54 8.44
N PRO A 1118 -28.30 20.36 8.03
CA PRO A 1118 -28.71 21.52 8.85
C PRO A 1118 -29.34 21.09 10.18
N LEU A 1119 -30.07 19.98 10.23
CA LEU A 1119 -30.67 19.47 11.46
C LEU A 1119 -29.61 19.03 12.48
N PHE A 1120 -28.55 18.37 12.03
CA PHE A 1120 -27.42 17.99 12.88
C PHE A 1120 -26.74 19.24 13.45
N TYR A 1121 -26.32 20.18 12.60
CA TYR A 1121 -25.61 21.37 13.02
C TYR A 1121 -26.45 22.35 13.84
N GLU A 1122 -27.72 22.58 13.49
CA GLU A 1122 -28.54 23.62 14.14
C GLU A 1122 -29.43 23.10 15.28
N LYS A 1123 -29.67 21.78 15.39
CA LYS A 1123 -30.51 21.18 16.44
C LYS A 1123 -29.74 20.23 17.36
N VAL A 1124 -28.98 19.27 16.81
CA VAL A 1124 -28.27 18.27 17.62
C VAL A 1124 -27.06 18.88 18.30
N LEU A 1125 -26.15 19.50 17.56
CA LEU A 1125 -24.91 20.05 18.11
C LEU A 1125 -25.15 21.01 19.28
N PRO A 1126 -26.11 21.96 19.21
CA PRO A 1126 -26.43 22.84 20.33
C PRO A 1126 -27.10 22.09 21.48
N ALA A 1127 -27.96 21.09 21.22
CA ALA A 1127 -28.59 20.31 22.27
C ALA A 1127 -27.58 19.45 23.04
N VAL A 1128 -26.64 18.80 22.34
CA VAL A 1128 -25.52 18.04 22.92
C VAL A 1128 -24.58 18.96 23.70
N THR A 1129 -24.24 20.13 23.16
CA THR A 1129 -23.39 21.12 23.85
C THR A 1129 -24.03 21.59 25.16
N ASN A 1130 -25.32 21.92 25.13
CA ASN A 1130 -26.08 22.27 26.35
C ASN A 1130 -26.18 21.10 27.34
N MET A 1131 -26.29 19.86 26.85
CA MET A 1131 -26.26 18.66 27.69
C MET A 1131 -24.91 18.51 28.40
N LEU A 1132 -23.79 18.59 27.68
CA LEU A 1132 -22.45 18.52 28.28
C LEU A 1132 -22.22 19.65 29.30
N GLN A 1133 -22.62 20.88 28.99
CA GLN A 1133 -22.48 22.01 29.92
C GLN A 1133 -23.31 21.87 31.21
N SER A 1134 -24.43 21.13 31.18
CA SER A 1134 -25.33 20.97 32.33
C SER A 1134 -25.16 19.65 33.09
N HIS A 1135 -24.72 18.58 32.44
CA HIS A 1135 -24.73 17.22 32.97
C HIS A 1135 -23.33 16.74 33.39
N THR A 1136 -22.91 17.11 34.60
CA THR A 1136 -21.53 16.94 35.06
C THR A 1136 -21.01 15.50 35.22
N THR A 1137 -21.84 14.46 35.08
CA THR A 1137 -21.46 13.05 35.37
C THR A 1137 -21.32 12.12 34.16
N ILE A 1138 -21.47 12.61 32.91
CA ILE A 1138 -21.18 11.82 31.71
C ILE A 1138 -19.68 11.50 31.66
N ARG A 1139 -19.36 10.22 31.41
CA ARG A 1139 -18.01 9.67 31.21
C ARG A 1139 -17.76 9.27 29.77
N LEU A 1140 -18.72 8.57 29.15
CA LEU A 1140 -18.65 8.10 27.77
C LEU A 1140 -19.83 8.66 26.97
N LEU A 1141 -19.56 9.28 25.83
CA LEU A 1141 -20.58 9.76 24.89
C LEU A 1141 -20.25 9.31 23.47
N ARG A 1142 -21.18 8.67 22.78
CA ARG A 1142 -21.08 8.36 21.36
C ARG A 1142 -22.27 8.94 20.62
N ILE A 1143 -21.97 9.65 19.54
CA ILE A 1143 -22.93 10.22 18.61
C ILE A 1143 -22.60 9.65 17.24
N VAL A 1144 -23.56 8.98 16.63
CA VAL A 1144 -23.50 8.54 15.23
C VAL A 1144 -24.53 9.37 14.48
N CYS A 1145 -24.16 9.97 13.35
CA CYS A 1145 -25.09 10.61 12.43
C CYS A 1145 -24.55 10.43 11.02
N ILE A 1146 -25.12 9.46 10.31
CA ILE A 1146 -24.84 9.17 8.90
C ILE A 1146 -25.67 10.09 8.00
N TYR A 1147 -25.30 10.20 6.72
CA TYR A 1147 -25.89 11.11 5.74
C TYR A 1147 -25.66 12.58 6.10
N ILE A 1148 -24.39 12.98 6.27
CA ILE A 1148 -24.01 14.40 6.41
C ILE A 1148 -23.15 14.81 5.23
N ASN A 1149 -23.47 15.95 4.62
CA ASN A 1149 -22.76 16.42 3.44
C ASN A 1149 -21.32 16.82 3.79
N THR A 1150 -20.36 16.06 3.23
CA THR A 1150 -18.92 16.09 3.52
C THR A 1150 -18.25 17.45 3.31
N GLU A 1151 -18.67 18.19 2.26
CA GLU A 1151 -18.07 19.46 1.83
C GLU A 1151 -18.78 20.70 2.41
N SER A 1152 -19.87 20.51 3.14
CA SER A 1152 -20.73 21.62 3.57
C SER A 1152 -20.17 22.38 4.78
N SER A 1153 -19.86 23.66 4.58
CA SER A 1153 -19.44 24.57 5.64
C SER A 1153 -20.23 25.88 5.61
N GLN A 1154 -20.74 26.29 6.78
CA GLN A 1154 -21.33 27.61 6.98
C GLN A 1154 -20.68 28.27 8.21
N PRO A 1155 -20.40 29.60 8.21
CA PRO A 1155 -19.68 30.25 9.30
C PRO A 1155 -20.34 30.11 10.69
N ASN A 1156 -21.67 30.05 10.74
CA ASN A 1156 -22.43 29.77 11.96
C ASN A 1156 -22.23 28.34 12.49
N TRP A 1157 -22.02 27.36 11.62
CA TRP A 1157 -21.77 25.97 12.05
C TRP A 1157 -20.38 25.83 12.67
N ILE A 1158 -19.38 26.56 12.17
CA ILE A 1158 -18.03 26.63 12.78
C ILE A 1158 -18.13 27.08 14.24
N GLU A 1159 -18.86 28.15 14.54
CA GLU A 1159 -19.06 28.67 15.90
C GLU A 1159 -19.73 27.62 16.81
N LEU A 1160 -20.68 26.83 16.29
CA LEU A 1160 -21.34 25.76 17.06
C LEU A 1160 -20.40 24.57 17.34
N VAL A 1161 -19.53 24.21 16.39
CA VAL A 1161 -18.49 23.19 16.57
C VAL A 1161 -17.45 23.63 17.61
N GLN A 1162 -17.01 24.89 17.57
CA GLN A 1162 -16.09 25.45 18.57
C GLN A 1162 -16.68 25.38 19.99
N HIS A 1163 -17.93 25.81 20.16
CA HIS A 1163 -18.63 25.71 21.45
C HIS A 1163 -18.79 24.27 21.95
N LEU A 1164 -18.95 23.29 21.05
CA LEU A 1164 -18.97 21.87 21.40
C LEU A 1164 -17.60 21.42 21.95
N TYR A 1165 -16.49 21.73 21.26
CA TYR A 1165 -15.16 21.36 21.74
C TYR A 1165 -14.77 22.05 23.04
N GLU A 1166 -15.12 23.32 23.22
CA GLU A 1166 -14.94 23.99 24.51
C GLU A 1166 -15.67 23.24 25.63
N ALA A 1167 -16.93 22.83 25.41
CA ALA A 1167 -17.69 22.05 26.39
C ALA A 1167 -17.11 20.64 26.66
N ILE A 1168 -16.57 19.97 25.64
CA ILE A 1168 -15.90 18.65 25.76
C ILE A 1168 -14.65 18.75 26.63
N PHE A 1169 -13.73 19.67 26.29
CA PHE A 1169 -12.43 19.75 26.96
C PHE A 1169 -12.53 20.25 28.41
N ILE A 1170 -13.54 21.08 28.75
CA ILE A 1170 -13.78 21.51 30.13
C ILE A 1170 -14.79 20.61 30.88
N HIS A 1171 -15.26 19.50 30.30
CA HIS A 1171 -16.23 18.64 30.98
C HIS A 1171 -15.61 17.94 32.20
N PRO A 1172 -16.19 18.03 33.42
CA PRO A 1172 -15.54 17.56 34.64
C PRO A 1172 -15.36 16.04 34.72
N SER A 1173 -16.24 15.25 34.08
CA SER A 1173 -16.20 13.78 34.16
C SER A 1173 -15.98 13.06 32.82
N LEU A 1174 -15.89 13.77 31.69
CA LEU A 1174 -15.82 13.13 30.36
C LEU A 1174 -14.46 12.47 30.19
N GLU A 1175 -14.44 11.20 29.84
CA GLU A 1175 -13.23 10.42 29.59
C GLU A 1175 -13.06 10.13 28.10
N TYR A 1176 -14.17 9.91 27.38
CA TYR A 1176 -14.19 9.55 25.97
C TYR A 1176 -15.44 10.09 25.27
N ILE A 1177 -15.25 10.71 24.11
CA ILE A 1177 -16.31 11.07 23.18
C ILE A 1177 -15.97 10.56 21.77
N ASP A 1178 -16.99 10.02 21.10
CA ASP A 1178 -16.88 9.46 19.75
C ASP A 1178 -17.96 10.06 18.87
N ILE A 1179 -17.56 10.76 17.81
CA ILE A 1179 -18.46 11.42 16.86
C ILE A 1179 -18.23 10.77 15.50
N ASN A 1180 -19.17 9.92 15.09
CA ASN A 1180 -19.13 9.21 13.82
C ASN A 1180 -20.05 9.94 12.83
N THR A 1181 -19.44 10.67 11.91
CA THR A 1181 -20.09 11.59 10.97
C THR A 1181 -19.20 11.81 9.77
N GLU A 1182 -19.77 11.86 8.57
CA GLU A 1182 -19.04 12.08 7.30
C GLU A 1182 -18.56 13.54 7.12
N SER A 1183 -18.43 14.35 8.19
CA SER A 1183 -18.17 15.77 8.06
C SER A 1183 -16.73 16.19 8.38
N THR A 1184 -16.05 16.69 7.35
CA THR A 1184 -14.72 17.31 7.41
C THR A 1184 -14.65 18.46 8.43
N LEU A 1185 -15.69 19.30 8.50
CA LEU A 1185 -15.74 20.50 9.34
C LEU A 1185 -15.44 20.23 10.82
N LEU A 1186 -15.86 19.06 11.35
CA LEU A 1186 -15.55 18.66 12.73
C LEU A 1186 -14.05 18.39 12.90
N VAL A 1187 -13.44 17.65 11.97
CA VAL A 1187 -12.01 17.32 11.98
C VAL A 1187 -11.16 18.59 11.86
N ASP A 1188 -11.44 19.41 10.83
CA ASP A 1188 -10.67 20.63 10.54
C ASP A 1188 -10.70 21.61 11.73
N THR A 1189 -11.89 21.82 12.31
CA THR A 1189 -12.04 22.72 13.46
C THR A 1189 -11.36 22.18 14.72
N LEU A 1190 -11.27 20.85 14.89
CA LEU A 1190 -10.54 20.26 16.01
C LEU A 1190 -9.04 20.51 15.86
N GLU A 1191 -8.46 20.24 14.68
CA GLU A 1191 -7.02 20.45 14.44
C GLU A 1191 -6.61 21.93 14.60
N ASP A 1192 -7.38 22.86 14.01
CA ASP A 1192 -7.16 24.30 14.14
C ASP A 1192 -7.12 24.79 15.61
N GLN A 1193 -7.90 24.18 16.49
CA GLN A 1193 -8.05 24.61 17.88
C GLN A 1193 -7.36 23.72 18.92
N LYS A 1194 -6.86 22.53 18.53
CA LYS A 1194 -6.34 21.46 19.39
C LYS A 1194 -5.44 21.94 20.51
N LYS A 1195 -4.41 22.72 20.16
CA LYS A 1195 -3.43 23.27 21.10
C LYS A 1195 -4.08 24.22 22.12
N THR A 1196 -4.95 25.11 21.66
CA THR A 1196 -5.68 26.07 22.51
C THR A 1196 -6.63 25.36 23.49
N LEU A 1197 -7.29 24.28 23.04
CA LEU A 1197 -8.18 23.46 23.86
C LEU A 1197 -7.40 22.67 24.92
N ILE A 1198 -6.26 22.07 24.55
CA ILE A 1198 -5.36 21.36 25.47
C ILE A 1198 -4.77 22.30 26.53
N ASP A 1199 -4.28 23.48 26.13
CA ASP A 1199 -3.71 24.46 27.06
C ASP A 1199 -4.78 25.01 28.02
N ARG A 1200 -6.02 25.21 27.54
CA ARG A 1200 -7.16 25.59 28.39
C ARG A 1200 -7.51 24.47 29.37
N HIS A 1201 -7.61 23.23 28.92
CA HIS A 1201 -7.86 22.06 29.78
C HIS A 1201 -6.80 21.93 30.88
N ARG A 1202 -5.50 21.98 30.53
CA ARG A 1202 -4.39 21.92 31.49
C ARG A 1202 -4.43 23.04 32.52
N LYS A 1203 -4.90 24.23 32.13
CA LYS A 1203 -5.05 25.40 33.02
C LYS A 1203 -6.24 25.30 33.96
N GLU A 1204 -7.38 24.79 33.48
CA GLU A 1204 -8.63 24.72 34.26
C GLU A 1204 -8.77 23.42 35.06
N GLN A 1205 -8.17 22.31 34.60
CA GLN A 1205 -8.27 20.97 35.17
C GLN A 1205 -6.90 20.25 35.25
N PRO A 1206 -5.88 20.83 35.94
CA PRO A 1206 -4.47 20.37 35.91
C PRO A 1206 -4.22 18.96 36.47
N HIS A 1207 -5.22 18.29 37.02
CA HIS A 1207 -5.13 16.94 37.60
C HIS A 1207 -6.03 15.91 36.91
N LYS A 1208 -6.73 16.31 35.84
CA LYS A 1208 -7.57 15.42 35.04
C LYS A 1208 -6.80 15.02 33.77
N PRO A 1209 -6.90 13.76 33.31
CA PRO A 1209 -6.50 13.42 31.95
C PRO A 1209 -7.35 14.18 30.92
N LEU A 1210 -6.75 14.47 29.76
CA LEU A 1210 -7.48 14.96 28.60
C LEU A 1210 -8.59 13.96 28.22
N PRO A 1211 -9.81 14.42 27.89
CA PRO A 1211 -10.81 13.54 27.31
C PRO A 1211 -10.32 13.04 25.95
N ILE A 1212 -10.51 11.77 25.66
CA ILE A 1212 -10.25 11.22 24.33
C ILE A 1212 -11.38 11.67 23.41
N VAL A 1213 -11.02 12.35 22.32
CA VAL A 1213 -11.95 12.78 21.27
C VAL A 1213 -11.65 11.97 20.02
N ASN A 1214 -12.56 11.08 19.63
CA ASN A 1214 -12.47 10.29 18.42
C ASN A 1214 -13.49 10.83 17.41
N ILE A 1215 -13.04 11.11 16.18
CA ILE A 1215 -13.91 11.54 15.07
C ILE A 1215 -13.67 10.56 13.93
N ILE A 1216 -14.70 9.83 13.54
CA ILE A 1216 -14.62 8.84 12.47
C ILE A 1216 -15.18 9.47 11.21
N HIS A 1217 -14.29 9.76 10.27
CA HIS A 1217 -14.60 9.92 8.86
C HIS A 1217 -14.53 8.53 8.21
N HIS A 1218 -15.62 8.08 7.59
CA HIS A 1218 -15.64 6.88 6.75
C HIS A 1218 -15.17 7.19 5.33
#